data_AF-A0A5A7NF98-F1
#
_entry.id   AF-A0A5A7NF98-F1
#
_cell.length_a   1.000
_cell.length_b   1.000
_cell.length_c   1.000
_cell.angle_alpha   90.00
_cell.angle_beta   90.00
_cell.angle_gamma   90.00
#
_symmetry.space_group_name_H-M   'P 1'
#
loop_
_entity.id
_entity.type
_entity.pdbx_description
1 polymer ?
#
loop_
_entity_poly.entity_id
_entity_poly.type
_entity_poly.pdbx_seq_one_letter_code
_entity_poly.pdbx_strand_id
1 'polypeptide(L)'
;MSLPAFAQEVTIDDDRTSTVRTSTADGGSPGDVTISPSGSITVEDGTAVVIDSSNLLVINGVVESTDRVGGVGIDVLTGDNGITSGIELSGIIALDGDFQDNEEVVGGPNVGIRLGGAGTFTGNITSNSGSEIVVFGTDSVGLDLGSAVDGSISLGGTLAVQGENSIGLAVRSSVSGDIENSGSIQGVSFGGETGMLIEGAVSGSVLNLGAITTGRNQIFDNDFNVLPQESGGPGVFIAADVARGFVNGPPVIPEDPDEDGDGIVDLIPGTGATIAARGDGKAVVISATRSDGSMGDVTLGAFGTGDEAFGFINRGTLQADSQETNFVVNTVRIEGAQSGSDIFQTTLEGGFLNDTAGVIRSDSIDQSATSISVGSHTILPLFQNNGTITAQSTRTSDDSNSDGVQDTFGPGGDAFGIVFEENVSVDRIVNTGSILVSAAGETSVARAILDLSGNVTVFENSGILSANTPSNPSGLRIAADFSRSTSDMTLTNSGTIFGDVLLGAGNDIFSMDGGTLTGALDFGAGQNRFTLANEALFSGALSGEDIDLVVSNSSFATTNIGTTNVRTARFEDGSELILSLQGNALNEGALIASGDVTIGADTMIDPNFFAFPATGTPLVLISADQLILGDSLENLNLQLGLSSIIFEQSLGLQSGDRDELVVNLRRRTAEEIGLSRRRGALFEASIAGLQGDNELGGAIANLETKESLESVLDQVAPEAGEMPRYSAVTNQSMALGILSQRFSSLRKDDGVEFANSARLARASARRSREVSTNGLNVWLQEIGYVANRDTVDDVTGFDGETVGFAAGIDKPLFNLDALGFSIMQTVGDYSDDLAGKDEFDVLSTQFNVYGSYSTGGFFVDAIGTFAFMSFDRTRLIEFDDLSRELESDWNATQFGASAQAGYRMKFGRYGLTAAGNINYVKLDEDGYTEVATSGSGFEVDDRKTTSFRAGATLALDALFAMGDDLKIMPTIRAGYLTELSDDEIETRARFAAGGDSFLSTTPVALDDTVIGGVGLVFLTDSINVSFNYDQERASDFISHTGSLTVRIKF
;
A
#
# COMPACT_ATOMS: atom_id res chain seq x y z
N MET A 1 -83.74 1.22 -4.12
CA MET A 1 -82.55 0.49 -4.60
C MET A 1 -82.24 1.02 -5.98
N SER A 2 -81.45 2.09 -6.07
CA SER A 2 -80.73 2.42 -7.30
C SER A 2 -79.43 1.62 -7.26
N LEU A 3 -79.12 0.94 -8.35
CA LEU A 3 -77.80 0.36 -8.56
C LEU A 3 -76.76 1.50 -8.51
N PRO A 4 -75.55 1.29 -7.97
CA PRO A 4 -74.47 2.24 -8.13
C PRO A 4 -74.23 2.42 -9.64
N ALA A 5 -74.20 3.68 -10.09
CA ALA A 5 -73.76 3.98 -11.45
C ALA A 5 -72.26 3.62 -11.52
N PHE A 6 -71.89 2.69 -12.39
CA PHE A 6 -70.48 2.52 -12.77
C PHE A 6 -70.01 3.85 -13.37
N ALA A 7 -68.87 4.37 -12.92
CA ALA A 7 -68.19 5.44 -13.62
C ALA A 7 -67.96 4.98 -15.07
N GLN A 8 -68.24 5.86 -16.03
CA GLN A 8 -68.03 5.53 -17.43
C GLN A 8 -66.54 5.73 -17.74
N GLU A 9 -65.89 4.68 -18.25
CA GLU A 9 -64.48 4.73 -18.66
C GLU A 9 -64.33 5.52 -19.97
N VAL A 10 -63.40 6.48 -19.98
CA VAL A 10 -63.02 7.30 -21.13
C VAL A 10 -61.62 6.92 -21.56
N THR A 11 -61.50 6.21 -22.68
CA THR A 11 -60.21 5.86 -23.27
C THR A 11 -59.71 6.96 -24.21
N ILE A 12 -58.44 7.34 -24.06
CA ILE A 12 -57.70 8.25 -24.96
C ILE A 12 -56.74 7.40 -25.79
N ASP A 13 -57.01 7.30 -27.08
CA ASP A 13 -56.23 6.55 -28.07
C ASP A 13 -55.69 7.42 -29.21
N ASP A 14 -55.81 8.75 -29.03
CA ASP A 14 -55.38 9.81 -29.93
C ASP A 14 -54.45 10.82 -29.24
N ASP A 15 -53.81 11.68 -30.03
CA ASP A 15 -52.99 12.79 -29.53
C ASP A 15 -53.87 13.99 -29.15
N ARG A 16 -53.67 14.53 -27.95
CA ARG A 16 -54.40 15.69 -27.44
C ARG A 16 -53.45 16.78 -26.99
N THR A 17 -53.79 18.03 -27.32
CA THR A 17 -52.98 19.21 -26.96
C THR A 17 -53.62 20.11 -25.91
N SER A 18 -54.62 19.60 -25.19
CA SER A 18 -55.37 20.35 -24.18
C SER A 18 -55.52 19.53 -22.91
N THR A 19 -55.52 20.20 -21.76
CA THR A 19 -55.72 19.59 -20.45
C THR A 19 -56.94 18.68 -20.39
N VAL A 20 -56.77 17.48 -19.83
CA VAL A 20 -57.86 16.55 -19.52
C VAL A 20 -58.19 16.63 -18.03
N ARG A 21 -59.49 16.70 -17.69
CA ARG A 21 -59.96 16.75 -16.30
C ARG A 21 -60.92 15.60 -16.01
N THR A 22 -60.71 14.87 -14.92
CA THR A 22 -61.58 13.73 -14.57
C THR A 22 -63.02 14.15 -14.31
N SER A 23 -63.28 15.39 -13.83
CA SER A 23 -64.64 15.91 -13.63
C SER A 23 -65.44 16.18 -14.91
N THR A 24 -64.78 16.23 -16.07
CA THR A 24 -65.42 16.54 -17.36
C THR A 24 -65.09 15.54 -18.48
N ALA A 25 -64.33 14.49 -18.17
CA ALA A 25 -63.78 13.57 -19.17
C ALA A 25 -64.87 12.86 -20.00
N ASP A 26 -66.01 12.52 -19.39
CA ASP A 26 -67.13 11.87 -20.07
C ASP A 26 -68.10 12.92 -20.64
N GLY A 27 -67.67 13.60 -21.70
CA GLY A 27 -68.52 14.55 -22.43
C GLY A 27 -69.07 15.70 -21.56
N GLY A 28 -68.30 16.15 -20.56
CA GLY A 28 -68.69 17.17 -19.59
C GLY A 28 -69.22 16.64 -18.25
N SER A 29 -69.22 15.31 -18.06
CA SER A 29 -69.50 14.65 -16.78
C SER A 29 -68.24 13.97 -16.22
N PRO A 30 -68.20 13.66 -14.91
CA PRO A 30 -67.08 12.93 -14.32
C PRO A 30 -66.97 11.49 -14.84
N GLY A 31 -65.76 10.98 -15.05
CA GLY A 31 -65.51 9.59 -15.46
C GLY A 31 -64.05 9.15 -15.26
N ASP A 32 -63.84 7.84 -15.26
CA ASP A 32 -62.50 7.22 -15.21
C ASP A 32 -61.78 7.50 -16.52
N VAL A 33 -60.46 7.74 -16.47
CA VAL A 33 -59.65 8.10 -17.64
C VAL A 33 -58.56 7.06 -17.85
N THR A 34 -58.53 6.46 -19.05
CA THR A 34 -57.47 5.54 -19.48
C THR A 34 -56.75 6.11 -20.70
N ILE A 35 -55.47 6.46 -20.56
CA ILE A 35 -54.61 6.79 -21.71
C ILE A 35 -54.02 5.49 -22.22
N SER A 36 -54.39 5.09 -23.43
CA SER A 36 -53.91 3.84 -24.03
C SER A 36 -52.45 3.97 -24.51
N PRO A 37 -51.75 2.86 -24.84
CA PRO A 37 -50.37 2.93 -25.35
C PRO A 37 -50.17 3.76 -26.62
N SER A 38 -51.25 4.03 -27.39
CA SER A 38 -51.20 4.88 -28.58
C SER A 38 -51.72 6.30 -28.35
N GLY A 39 -52.24 6.61 -27.16
CA GLY A 39 -52.75 7.93 -26.82
C GLY A 39 -51.66 8.83 -26.21
N SER A 40 -51.76 10.14 -26.44
CA SER A 40 -50.88 11.13 -25.84
C SER A 40 -51.63 12.38 -25.40
N ILE A 41 -51.14 13.04 -24.34
CA ILE A 41 -51.58 14.38 -23.93
C ILE A 41 -50.34 15.26 -23.78
N THR A 42 -50.09 16.16 -24.74
CA THR A 42 -48.95 17.08 -24.72
C THR A 42 -49.44 18.52 -24.64
N VAL A 43 -49.19 19.21 -23.53
CA VAL A 43 -49.57 20.63 -23.36
C VAL A 43 -48.36 21.55 -23.50
N GLU A 44 -48.57 22.73 -24.09
CA GLU A 44 -47.51 23.73 -24.26
C GLU A 44 -47.17 24.44 -22.93
N ASP A 45 -48.20 24.78 -22.13
CA ASP A 45 -48.09 25.46 -20.83
C ASP A 45 -49.05 24.82 -19.80
N GLY A 46 -48.63 24.77 -18.53
CA GLY A 46 -49.50 24.42 -17.40
C GLY A 46 -49.64 22.91 -17.13
N THR A 47 -50.89 22.43 -16.96
CA THR A 47 -51.17 21.06 -16.50
C THR A 47 -51.74 20.17 -17.59
N ALA A 48 -51.15 18.98 -17.80
CA ALA A 48 -51.64 18.03 -18.81
C ALA A 48 -52.89 17.26 -18.35
N VAL A 49 -52.88 16.70 -17.13
CA VAL A 49 -54.02 15.96 -16.55
C VAL A 49 -54.37 16.51 -15.18
N VAL A 50 -55.66 16.74 -14.91
CA VAL A 50 -56.16 17.14 -13.59
C VAL A 50 -57.11 16.09 -13.05
N ILE A 51 -56.82 15.58 -11.84
CA ILE A 51 -57.75 14.73 -11.09
C ILE A 51 -58.50 15.62 -10.09
N ASP A 52 -59.72 16.02 -10.43
CA ASP A 52 -60.58 16.90 -9.62
C ASP A 52 -61.93 16.25 -9.27
N SER A 53 -62.01 14.92 -9.37
CA SER A 53 -63.18 14.10 -8.99
C SER A 53 -62.75 12.68 -8.61
N SER A 54 -63.64 11.92 -7.94
CA SER A 54 -63.39 10.55 -7.47
C SER A 54 -63.50 9.51 -8.59
N ASN A 55 -62.55 9.53 -9.53
CA ASN A 55 -62.47 8.63 -10.68
C ASN A 55 -61.01 8.19 -10.88
N LEU A 56 -60.81 6.96 -11.37
CA LEU A 56 -59.51 6.33 -11.62
C LEU A 56 -58.78 7.00 -12.80
N LEU A 57 -57.45 7.09 -12.71
CA LEU A 57 -56.57 7.45 -13.82
C LEU A 57 -55.59 6.32 -14.12
N VAL A 58 -55.64 5.80 -15.35
CA VAL A 58 -54.70 4.79 -15.87
C VAL A 58 -53.91 5.37 -17.04
N ILE A 59 -52.58 5.29 -17.02
CA ILE A 59 -51.69 5.87 -18.02
C ILE A 59 -50.81 4.78 -18.60
N ASN A 60 -51.10 4.36 -19.83
CA ASN A 60 -50.26 3.45 -20.61
C ASN A 60 -49.55 4.16 -21.78
N GLY A 61 -49.98 5.37 -22.12
CA GLY A 61 -49.42 6.21 -23.18
C GLY A 61 -48.51 7.32 -22.63
N VAL A 62 -48.52 8.49 -23.28
CA VAL A 62 -47.65 9.62 -22.93
C VAL A 62 -48.44 10.78 -22.34
N VAL A 63 -47.96 11.34 -21.24
CA VAL A 63 -48.40 12.63 -20.68
C VAL A 63 -47.20 13.57 -20.69
N GLU A 64 -47.31 14.71 -21.34
CA GLU A 64 -46.19 15.62 -21.55
C GLU A 64 -46.60 17.07 -21.30
N SER A 65 -45.68 17.83 -20.70
CA SER A 65 -45.74 19.28 -20.62
C SER A 65 -44.42 19.86 -21.12
N THR A 66 -44.45 20.72 -22.12
CA THR A 66 -43.24 21.40 -22.62
C THR A 66 -42.95 22.71 -21.88
N ASP A 67 -43.75 23.04 -20.86
CA ASP A 67 -43.56 24.24 -20.04
C ASP A 67 -42.18 24.25 -19.37
N ARG A 68 -41.50 25.40 -19.46
CA ARG A 68 -40.17 25.60 -18.86
C ARG A 68 -40.25 25.91 -17.37
N VAL A 69 -41.34 26.49 -16.89
CA VAL A 69 -41.48 26.95 -15.50
C VAL A 69 -42.92 26.76 -15.01
N GLY A 70 -43.10 25.91 -14.00
CA GLY A 70 -44.41 25.67 -13.40
C GLY A 70 -45.25 24.62 -14.14
N GLY A 71 -44.64 23.86 -15.05
CA GLY A 71 -45.26 22.74 -15.73
C GLY A 71 -45.67 21.65 -14.74
N VAL A 72 -46.82 21.04 -14.98
CA VAL A 72 -47.33 19.92 -14.16
C VAL A 72 -47.85 18.80 -15.05
N GLY A 73 -47.31 17.59 -14.92
CA GLY A 73 -47.82 16.44 -15.65
C GLY A 73 -49.24 16.10 -15.20
N ILE A 74 -49.38 15.74 -13.91
CA ILE A 74 -50.65 15.41 -13.27
C ILE A 74 -50.84 16.28 -12.04
N ASP A 75 -51.95 17.02 -11.95
CA ASP A 75 -52.33 17.78 -10.76
C ASP A 75 -53.58 17.17 -10.13
N VAL A 76 -53.43 16.64 -8.92
CA VAL A 76 -54.51 16.03 -8.16
C VAL A 76 -55.02 17.06 -7.16
N LEU A 77 -56.29 17.43 -7.28
CA LEU A 77 -56.94 18.47 -6.49
C LEU A 77 -57.96 17.84 -5.54
N THR A 78 -57.55 17.56 -4.31
CA THR A 78 -58.40 16.85 -3.32
C THR A 78 -59.55 17.71 -2.79
N GLY A 79 -59.40 19.04 -2.79
CA GLY A 79 -60.34 19.97 -2.15
C GLY A 79 -60.50 19.72 -0.65
N ASP A 80 -61.49 20.33 0.02
CA ASP A 80 -61.67 20.15 1.48
C ASP A 80 -62.32 18.80 1.86
N ASN A 81 -63.05 18.17 0.94
CA ASN A 81 -63.78 16.93 1.20
C ASN A 81 -62.97 15.67 0.91
N GLY A 82 -61.76 15.81 0.36
CA GLY A 82 -60.99 14.71 -0.18
C GLY A 82 -61.56 14.13 -1.48
N ILE A 83 -60.82 13.20 -2.08
CA ILE A 83 -61.25 12.44 -3.25
C ILE A 83 -60.87 10.97 -3.09
N THR A 84 -61.67 10.06 -3.63
CA THR A 84 -61.33 8.63 -3.73
C THR A 84 -60.97 8.30 -5.17
N SER A 85 -59.72 7.96 -5.44
CA SER A 85 -59.20 7.73 -6.79
C SER A 85 -57.95 6.84 -6.72
N GLY A 86 -57.49 6.32 -7.85
CA GLY A 86 -56.20 5.63 -7.98
C GLY A 86 -55.44 6.21 -9.16
N ILE A 87 -54.11 6.12 -9.10
CA ILE A 87 -53.22 6.44 -10.22
C ILE A 87 -52.43 5.18 -10.55
N GLU A 88 -52.62 4.67 -11.77
CA GLU A 88 -51.88 3.53 -12.30
C GLU A 88 -51.07 3.97 -13.51
N LEU A 89 -49.75 3.91 -13.42
CA LEU A 89 -48.82 4.35 -14.45
C LEU A 89 -48.03 3.16 -15.01
N SER A 90 -48.19 2.91 -16.30
CA SER A 90 -47.39 1.97 -17.11
C SER A 90 -46.71 2.66 -18.32
N GLY A 91 -47.06 3.93 -18.57
CA GLY A 91 -46.54 4.77 -19.66
C GLY A 91 -45.52 5.81 -19.18
N ILE A 92 -45.48 6.95 -19.87
CA ILE A 92 -44.47 8.01 -19.66
C ILE A 92 -45.14 9.31 -19.21
N ILE A 93 -44.56 9.97 -18.20
CA ILE A 93 -44.81 11.37 -17.84
C ILE A 93 -43.51 12.15 -18.08
N ALA A 94 -43.52 13.12 -18.99
CA ALA A 94 -42.33 13.89 -19.37
C ALA A 94 -42.55 15.40 -19.21
N LEU A 95 -41.62 16.06 -18.53
CA LEU A 95 -41.56 17.52 -18.41
C LEU A 95 -40.18 17.99 -18.85
N ASP A 96 -39.99 18.02 -20.17
CA ASP A 96 -38.69 18.15 -20.81
C ASP A 96 -38.33 19.60 -21.21
N GLY A 97 -39.21 20.58 -20.95
CA GLY A 97 -38.90 22.02 -21.09
C GLY A 97 -38.43 22.54 -22.46
N ASP A 98 -38.54 21.75 -23.54
CA ASP A 98 -38.01 22.04 -24.90
C ASP A 98 -36.56 22.57 -24.88
N PHE A 99 -35.60 21.72 -24.48
CA PHE A 99 -34.17 22.04 -24.58
C PHE A 99 -33.67 21.86 -26.02
N GLN A 100 -33.48 22.96 -26.74
CA GLN A 100 -32.74 23.00 -28.00
C GLN A 100 -31.29 23.43 -27.72
N ASP A 101 -30.30 22.75 -28.32
CA ASP A 101 -28.91 23.21 -28.49
C ASP A 101 -28.17 23.79 -27.27
N ASN A 102 -27.70 22.95 -26.34
CA ASN A 102 -26.67 23.30 -25.33
C ASN A 102 -26.95 24.56 -24.47
N GLU A 103 -28.20 24.98 -24.32
CA GLU A 103 -28.56 26.04 -23.38
C GLU A 103 -28.38 25.53 -21.94
N GLU A 104 -27.84 26.38 -21.06
CA GLU A 104 -27.78 26.14 -19.62
C GLU A 104 -29.19 25.77 -19.12
N VAL A 105 -29.30 24.76 -18.26
CA VAL A 105 -30.60 24.31 -17.74
C VAL A 105 -31.20 25.43 -16.89
N VAL A 106 -32.02 26.26 -17.54
CA VAL A 106 -32.75 27.37 -16.93
C VAL A 106 -34.24 27.09 -17.11
N GLY A 107 -34.87 26.66 -16.02
CA GLY A 107 -36.28 26.27 -15.93
C GLY A 107 -36.60 25.69 -14.54
N GLY A 108 -37.88 25.52 -14.22
CA GLY A 108 -38.36 25.03 -12.93
C GLY A 108 -38.85 26.12 -11.95
N PRO A 109 -39.54 25.74 -10.85
CA PRO A 109 -39.84 24.36 -10.45
C PRO A 109 -40.97 23.75 -11.31
N ASN A 110 -40.75 22.52 -11.77
CA ASN A 110 -41.73 21.70 -12.48
C ASN A 110 -42.12 20.49 -11.63
N VAL A 111 -43.30 19.91 -11.86
CA VAL A 111 -43.77 18.76 -11.07
C VAL A 111 -44.35 17.65 -11.96
N GLY A 112 -43.84 16.42 -11.82
CA GLY A 112 -44.36 15.27 -12.55
C GLY A 112 -45.80 14.95 -12.15
N ILE A 113 -45.98 14.60 -10.88
CA ILE A 113 -47.29 14.40 -10.25
C ILE A 113 -47.35 15.22 -8.98
N ARG A 114 -48.33 16.12 -8.90
CA ARG A 114 -48.58 16.95 -7.73
C ARG A 114 -49.88 16.55 -7.06
N LEU A 115 -49.85 16.36 -5.74
CA LEU A 115 -51.03 16.12 -4.92
C LEU A 115 -51.31 17.31 -4.00
N GLY A 116 -52.29 18.14 -4.37
CA GLY A 116 -52.63 19.37 -3.67
C GLY A 116 -54.06 19.42 -3.09
N GLY A 117 -54.23 20.16 -1.99
CA GLY A 117 -55.50 20.38 -1.31
C GLY A 117 -55.45 20.08 0.18
N ALA A 118 -56.52 20.43 0.91
CA ALA A 118 -56.59 20.22 2.36
C ALA A 118 -57.17 18.86 2.75
N GLY A 119 -57.89 18.20 1.84
CA GLY A 119 -58.52 16.91 2.03
C GLY A 119 -57.63 15.74 1.64
N THR A 120 -58.02 14.55 2.08
CA THR A 120 -57.29 13.29 1.86
C THR A 120 -57.53 12.75 0.45
N PHE A 121 -56.48 12.22 -0.18
CA PHE A 121 -56.57 11.34 -1.34
C PHE A 121 -56.67 9.90 -0.84
N THR A 122 -57.80 9.24 -1.09
CA THR A 122 -58.01 7.84 -0.70
C THR A 122 -57.83 6.94 -1.92
N GLY A 123 -56.80 6.09 -1.85
CA GLY A 123 -56.42 5.12 -2.87
C GLY A 123 -54.91 5.11 -3.12
N ASN A 124 -54.48 4.20 -3.99
CA ASN A 124 -53.06 3.94 -4.23
C ASN A 124 -52.51 4.76 -5.40
N ILE A 125 -51.21 5.04 -5.34
CA ILE A 125 -50.42 5.56 -6.46
C ILE A 125 -49.40 4.49 -6.82
N THR A 126 -49.53 3.94 -8.03
CA THR A 126 -48.73 2.80 -8.49
C THR A 126 -48.08 3.14 -9.83
N SER A 127 -46.76 3.06 -9.88
CA SER A 127 -45.94 3.07 -11.10
C SER A 127 -45.45 1.64 -11.33
N ASN A 128 -45.86 1.04 -12.44
CA ASN A 128 -45.50 -0.33 -12.79
C ASN A 128 -44.09 -0.37 -13.41
N SER A 129 -43.45 -1.53 -13.35
CA SER A 129 -42.17 -1.79 -14.03
C SER A 129 -42.22 -1.34 -15.50
N GLY A 130 -41.23 -0.53 -15.90
CA GLY A 130 -41.09 0.01 -17.26
C GLY A 130 -41.83 1.32 -17.52
N SER A 131 -42.55 1.88 -16.53
CA SER A 131 -43.04 3.25 -16.60
C SER A 131 -41.93 4.27 -16.33
N GLU A 132 -42.13 5.52 -16.78
CA GLU A 132 -41.16 6.60 -16.60
C GLU A 132 -41.85 7.91 -16.17
N ILE A 133 -41.27 8.59 -15.19
CA ILE A 133 -41.57 9.98 -14.83
C ILE A 133 -40.25 10.75 -14.92
N VAL A 134 -40.15 11.65 -15.89
CA VAL A 134 -38.95 12.46 -16.13
C VAL A 134 -39.30 13.93 -15.98
N VAL A 135 -38.61 14.64 -15.08
CA VAL A 135 -38.88 16.04 -14.77
C VAL A 135 -37.59 16.84 -14.82
N PHE A 136 -37.54 17.85 -15.68
CA PHE A 136 -36.41 18.76 -15.80
C PHE A 136 -36.69 20.13 -15.15
N GLY A 137 -35.65 20.73 -14.57
CA GLY A 137 -35.64 22.09 -14.02
C GLY A 137 -35.17 22.17 -12.57
N THR A 138 -34.62 23.30 -12.16
CA THR A 138 -34.20 23.58 -10.78
C THR A 138 -35.38 23.51 -9.80
N ASP A 139 -35.15 23.00 -8.58
CA ASP A 139 -36.16 22.84 -7.53
C ASP A 139 -37.40 22.02 -7.96
N SER A 140 -37.26 21.15 -8.97
CA SER A 140 -38.37 20.37 -9.50
C SER A 140 -38.63 19.12 -8.66
N VAL A 141 -39.85 18.58 -8.76
CA VAL A 141 -40.26 17.39 -8.00
C VAL A 141 -40.87 16.34 -8.92
N GLY A 142 -40.40 15.09 -8.83
CA GLY A 142 -40.98 13.98 -9.59
C GLY A 142 -42.41 13.67 -9.13
N LEU A 143 -42.57 13.31 -7.86
CA LEU A 143 -43.84 13.05 -7.19
C LEU A 143 -43.93 13.86 -5.89
N ASP A 144 -44.80 14.87 -5.85
CA ASP A 144 -44.99 15.79 -4.72
C ASP A 144 -46.31 15.49 -3.98
N LEU A 145 -46.23 14.78 -2.86
CA LEU A 145 -47.36 14.42 -2.00
C LEU A 145 -47.63 15.48 -0.94
N GLY A 146 -48.22 16.60 -1.38
CA GLY A 146 -48.57 17.74 -0.53
C GLY A 146 -49.83 17.55 0.34
N SER A 147 -50.67 16.56 0.03
CA SER A 147 -51.91 16.24 0.76
C SER A 147 -51.86 14.83 1.32
N ALA A 148 -52.63 14.56 2.39
CA ALA A 148 -52.63 13.24 3.03
C ALA A 148 -53.10 12.15 2.06
N VAL A 149 -52.41 11.01 2.04
CA VAL A 149 -52.74 9.82 1.27
C VAL A 149 -53.24 8.73 2.20
N ASP A 150 -54.47 8.26 1.98
CA ASP A 150 -55.02 7.06 2.60
C ASP A 150 -54.92 5.89 1.61
N GLY A 151 -53.75 5.26 1.57
CA GLY A 151 -53.35 4.25 0.59
C GLY A 151 -51.82 4.04 0.60
N SER A 152 -51.35 3.15 -0.28
CA SER A 152 -49.93 2.85 -0.47
C SER A 152 -49.37 3.53 -1.72
N ILE A 153 -48.05 3.76 -1.71
CA ILE A 153 -47.28 4.27 -2.86
C ILE A 153 -46.33 3.16 -3.30
N SER A 154 -46.41 2.71 -4.54
CA SER A 154 -45.50 1.71 -5.13
C SER A 154 -44.87 2.25 -6.41
N LEU A 155 -43.55 2.32 -6.44
CA LEU A 155 -42.74 2.89 -7.52
C LEU A 155 -41.86 1.80 -8.14
N GLY A 156 -42.37 1.09 -9.15
CA GLY A 156 -41.65 0.06 -9.91
C GLY A 156 -40.99 0.56 -11.20
N GLY A 157 -41.33 1.77 -11.65
CA GLY A 157 -40.74 2.42 -12.84
C GLY A 157 -39.51 3.28 -12.55
N THR A 158 -39.12 4.10 -13.53
CA THR A 158 -38.07 5.12 -13.38
C THR A 158 -38.67 6.46 -13.00
N LEU A 159 -38.16 7.09 -11.94
CA LEU A 159 -38.45 8.45 -11.50
C LEU A 159 -37.17 9.28 -11.58
N ALA A 160 -37.01 10.04 -12.65
CA ALA A 160 -35.81 10.83 -12.91
C ALA A 160 -36.10 12.34 -12.79
N VAL A 161 -35.34 13.02 -11.95
CA VAL A 161 -35.33 14.48 -11.83
C VAL A 161 -33.98 15.04 -12.24
N GLN A 162 -34.00 16.07 -13.08
CA GLN A 162 -32.81 16.65 -13.69
C GLN A 162 -32.80 18.17 -13.48
N GLY A 163 -32.12 18.60 -12.42
CA GLY A 163 -31.94 20.01 -12.06
C GLY A 163 -31.45 20.15 -10.63
N GLU A 164 -30.74 21.23 -10.33
CA GLU A 164 -30.22 21.49 -8.98
C GLU A 164 -31.33 21.45 -7.93
N ASN A 165 -31.03 20.87 -6.76
CA ASN A 165 -31.94 20.78 -5.60
C ASN A 165 -33.29 20.10 -5.89
N SER A 166 -33.38 19.31 -6.96
CA SER A 166 -34.62 18.61 -7.31
C SER A 166 -34.85 17.38 -6.43
N ILE A 167 -36.11 16.96 -6.31
CA ILE A 167 -36.53 15.87 -5.44
C ILE A 167 -37.25 14.79 -6.25
N GLY A 168 -36.83 13.53 -6.16
CA GLY A 168 -37.54 12.42 -6.81
C GLY A 168 -38.95 12.27 -6.24
N LEU A 169 -39.06 11.78 -5.01
CA LEU A 169 -40.31 11.67 -4.25
C LEU A 169 -40.28 12.61 -3.04
N ALA A 170 -41.25 13.51 -2.92
CA ALA A 170 -41.46 14.34 -1.74
C ALA A 170 -42.76 13.96 -1.03
N VAL A 171 -42.67 13.43 0.18
CA VAL A 171 -43.80 13.10 1.06
C VAL A 171 -43.93 14.17 2.14
N ARG A 172 -44.80 15.15 1.91
CA ARG A 172 -44.97 16.32 2.78
C ARG A 172 -46.16 16.20 3.73
N SER A 173 -47.05 15.25 3.47
CA SER A 173 -48.23 14.95 4.30
C SER A 173 -48.31 13.45 4.60
N SER A 174 -49.23 13.06 5.48
CA SER A 174 -49.27 11.69 6.00
C SER A 174 -49.64 10.64 4.94
N VAL A 175 -49.02 9.46 4.99
CA VAL A 175 -49.35 8.27 4.19
C VAL A 175 -49.81 7.16 5.12
N SER A 176 -50.99 6.57 4.89
CA SER A 176 -51.53 5.51 5.75
C SER A 176 -50.98 4.11 5.45
N GLY A 177 -50.53 3.86 4.22
CA GLY A 177 -49.93 2.60 3.78
C GLY A 177 -48.41 2.63 3.73
N ASP A 178 -47.86 1.68 2.99
CA ASP A 178 -46.41 1.56 2.73
C ASP A 178 -45.98 2.49 1.59
N ILE A 179 -44.72 2.91 1.64
CA ILE A 179 -44.03 3.56 0.53
C ILE A 179 -42.94 2.61 0.06
N GLU A 180 -43.06 2.14 -1.18
CA GLU A 180 -42.14 1.18 -1.76
C GLU A 180 -41.53 1.70 -3.07
N ASN A 181 -40.20 1.59 -3.16
CA ASN A 181 -39.47 1.77 -4.41
C ASN A 181 -38.88 0.42 -4.86
N SER A 182 -39.46 -0.21 -5.87
CA SER A 182 -38.92 -1.39 -6.55
C SER A 182 -38.23 -1.06 -7.88
N GLY A 183 -38.36 0.18 -8.35
CA GLY A 183 -37.78 0.72 -9.58
C GLY A 183 -36.50 1.53 -9.36
N SER A 184 -36.37 2.65 -10.08
CA SER A 184 -35.19 3.52 -10.04
C SER A 184 -35.56 4.97 -9.79
N ILE A 185 -35.03 5.58 -8.73
CA ILE A 185 -35.13 7.02 -8.46
C ILE A 185 -33.77 7.67 -8.74
N GLN A 186 -33.73 8.67 -9.62
CA GLN A 186 -32.49 9.31 -10.07
C GLN A 186 -32.59 10.82 -9.94
N GLY A 187 -31.72 11.42 -9.12
CA GLY A 187 -31.48 12.86 -9.05
C GLY A 187 -30.06 13.12 -9.51
N VAL A 188 -29.86 13.27 -10.82
CA VAL A 188 -28.52 13.27 -11.41
C VAL A 188 -28.28 14.54 -12.22
N SER A 189 -27.01 14.95 -12.26
CA SER A 189 -26.38 15.88 -13.23
C SER A 189 -26.07 17.30 -12.76
N PHE A 190 -26.69 17.83 -11.69
CA PHE A 190 -26.56 19.26 -11.35
C PHE A 190 -26.21 19.55 -9.88
N GLY A 191 -26.46 18.62 -8.96
CA GLY A 191 -26.08 18.71 -7.56
C GLY A 191 -27.23 19.08 -6.61
N GLY A 192 -27.08 18.69 -5.35
CA GLY A 192 -28.05 18.94 -4.28
C GLY A 192 -29.35 18.12 -4.37
N GLU A 193 -29.47 17.18 -5.32
CA GLU A 193 -30.70 16.42 -5.53
C GLU A 193 -31.00 15.46 -4.37
N THR A 194 -32.28 15.31 -4.01
CA THR A 194 -32.74 14.34 -3.01
C THR A 194 -33.56 13.23 -3.68
N GLY A 195 -33.27 11.96 -3.37
CA GLY A 195 -34.03 10.85 -3.95
C GLY A 195 -35.44 10.75 -3.38
N MET A 196 -35.55 10.42 -2.09
CA MET A 196 -36.80 10.39 -1.33
C MET A 196 -36.74 11.33 -0.12
N LEU A 197 -37.67 12.27 -0.04
CA LEU A 197 -37.87 13.17 1.09
C LEU A 197 -39.15 12.76 1.85
N ILE A 198 -39.02 12.32 3.10
CA ILE A 198 -40.13 11.88 3.96
C ILE A 198 -40.29 12.84 5.14
N GLU A 199 -41.22 13.79 5.03
CA GLU A 199 -41.51 14.80 6.08
C GLU A 199 -42.92 14.68 6.66
N GLY A 200 -43.80 13.91 6.00
CA GLY A 200 -45.09 13.48 6.50
C GLY A 200 -45.01 12.09 7.15
N ALA A 201 -45.81 11.86 8.20
CA ALA A 201 -45.83 10.59 8.92
C ALA A 201 -46.34 9.43 8.05
N VAL A 202 -45.68 8.28 8.14
CA VAL A 202 -46.00 7.06 7.40
C VAL A 202 -46.50 6.00 8.40
N SER A 203 -47.73 5.53 8.23
CA SER A 203 -48.30 4.49 9.12
C SER A 203 -47.87 3.08 8.72
N GLY A 204 -47.37 2.89 7.50
CA GLY A 204 -46.68 1.70 7.04
C GLY A 204 -45.16 1.77 7.21
N SER A 205 -44.44 1.05 6.35
CA SER A 205 -42.97 1.07 6.20
C SER A 205 -42.52 1.91 5.01
N VAL A 206 -41.26 2.35 5.04
CA VAL A 206 -40.56 2.88 3.87
C VAL A 206 -39.57 1.82 3.40
N LEU A 207 -39.80 1.30 2.19
CA LEU A 207 -39.07 0.18 1.60
C LEU A 207 -38.33 0.63 0.32
N ASN A 208 -37.03 0.39 0.28
CA ASN A 208 -36.26 0.46 -0.96
C ASN A 208 -35.85 -0.95 -1.39
N LEU A 209 -36.46 -1.46 -2.46
CA LEU A 209 -36.14 -2.73 -3.11
C LEU A 209 -35.30 -2.54 -4.38
N GLY A 210 -35.39 -1.35 -4.98
CA GLY A 210 -34.69 -0.94 -6.20
C GLY A 210 -33.50 0.01 -5.96
N ALA A 211 -33.26 0.92 -6.90
CA ALA A 211 -32.11 1.80 -6.89
C ALA A 211 -32.49 3.26 -6.64
N ILE A 212 -31.73 3.96 -5.80
CA ILE A 212 -31.79 5.41 -5.62
C ILE A 212 -30.39 5.97 -5.85
N THR A 213 -30.24 6.96 -6.73
CA THR A 213 -28.94 7.60 -7.00
C THR A 213 -29.08 9.12 -6.98
N THR A 214 -28.22 9.80 -6.22
CA THR A 214 -28.13 11.27 -6.16
C THR A 214 -26.71 11.76 -6.48
N GLY A 215 -26.62 12.89 -7.18
CA GLY A 215 -25.36 13.47 -7.66
C GLY A 215 -24.79 12.73 -8.88
N ARG A 216 -23.56 13.07 -9.27
CA ARG A 216 -22.94 12.57 -10.52
C ARG A 216 -21.45 12.33 -10.34
N ASN A 217 -20.95 11.17 -10.80
CA ASN A 217 -19.51 10.90 -10.91
C ASN A 217 -18.80 11.88 -11.87
N GLN A 218 -17.47 11.98 -11.80
CA GLN A 218 -16.70 12.65 -12.86
C GLN A 218 -17.05 12.02 -14.21
N ILE A 219 -17.26 12.87 -15.22
CA ILE A 219 -17.48 12.44 -16.60
C ILE A 219 -16.58 13.25 -17.54
N PHE A 220 -16.56 12.88 -18.80
CA PHE A 220 -15.94 13.69 -19.84
C PHE A 220 -17.00 14.43 -20.64
N ASP A 221 -16.75 15.71 -20.94
CA ASP A 221 -17.55 16.43 -21.93
C ASP A 221 -17.22 15.96 -23.37
N ASN A 222 -17.92 16.53 -24.35
CA ASN A 222 -17.72 16.19 -25.77
C ASN A 222 -16.33 16.58 -26.31
N ASP A 223 -15.60 17.45 -25.60
CA ASP A 223 -14.23 17.87 -25.91
C ASP A 223 -13.19 17.05 -25.11
N PHE A 224 -13.61 16.01 -24.39
CA PHE A 224 -12.82 15.17 -23.49
C PHE A 224 -12.20 15.90 -22.29
N ASN A 225 -12.75 17.05 -21.89
CA ASN A 225 -12.39 17.66 -20.62
C ASN A 225 -13.10 16.91 -19.48
N VAL A 226 -12.41 16.73 -18.35
CA VAL A 226 -13.03 16.20 -17.14
C VAL A 226 -14.01 17.23 -16.61
N LEU A 227 -15.28 16.86 -16.53
CA LEU A 227 -16.27 17.56 -15.73
C LEU A 227 -16.18 17.01 -14.30
N PRO A 228 -16.07 17.90 -13.30
CA PRO A 228 -15.93 17.48 -11.90
C PRO A 228 -17.12 16.63 -11.46
N GLN A 229 -16.92 15.90 -10.36
CA GLN A 229 -18.02 15.25 -9.65
C GLN A 229 -19.02 16.31 -9.16
N GLU A 230 -20.32 16.06 -9.33
CA GLU A 230 -21.35 16.89 -8.70
C GLU A 230 -21.85 16.20 -7.44
N SER A 231 -21.88 16.96 -6.34
CA SER A 231 -22.34 16.43 -5.06
C SER A 231 -23.86 16.37 -5.01
N GLY A 232 -24.41 15.20 -4.74
CA GLY A 232 -25.84 15.02 -4.54
C GLY A 232 -26.27 15.44 -3.13
N GLY A 233 -27.58 15.64 -2.94
CA GLY A 233 -28.18 15.62 -1.61
C GLY A 233 -28.39 14.19 -1.10
N PRO A 234 -29.18 14.00 -0.04
CA PRO A 234 -29.49 12.69 0.50
C PRO A 234 -30.20 11.77 -0.50
N GLY A 235 -29.79 10.50 -0.59
CA GLY A 235 -30.56 9.48 -1.30
C GLY A 235 -31.95 9.31 -0.69
N VAL A 236 -32.00 9.08 0.62
CA VAL A 236 -33.23 9.05 1.42
C VAL A 236 -33.08 9.99 2.62
N PHE A 237 -34.02 10.92 2.81
CA PHE A 237 -34.10 11.84 3.93
C PHE A 237 -35.42 11.64 4.68
N ILE A 238 -35.35 11.21 5.94
CA ILE A 238 -36.52 10.98 6.79
C ILE A 238 -36.50 11.97 7.97
N ALA A 239 -37.54 12.78 8.08
CA ALA A 239 -37.73 13.75 9.15
C ALA A 239 -39.13 13.67 9.79
N ALA A 240 -39.76 12.48 9.71
CA ALA A 240 -41.06 12.19 10.30
C ALA A 240 -41.17 10.74 10.75
N ASP A 241 -42.18 10.45 11.57
CA ASP A 241 -42.44 9.11 12.08
C ASP A 241 -42.75 8.12 10.95
N VAL A 242 -42.14 6.93 11.02
CA VAL A 242 -42.45 5.78 10.15
C VAL A 242 -42.78 4.61 11.07
N ALA A 243 -44.07 4.27 11.16
CA ALA A 243 -44.57 3.35 12.18
C ALA A 243 -44.02 1.92 12.05
N ARG A 244 -43.63 1.50 10.84
CA ARG A 244 -42.99 0.20 10.58
C ARG A 244 -41.56 0.32 10.05
N GLY A 245 -40.88 1.42 10.36
CA GLY A 245 -39.44 1.56 10.12
C GLY A 245 -39.03 1.69 8.65
N PHE A 246 -37.72 1.77 8.46
CA PHE A 246 -37.06 1.89 7.15
C PHE A 246 -36.29 0.61 6.82
N VAL A 247 -36.47 0.10 5.61
CA VAL A 247 -35.76 -1.08 5.11
C VAL A 247 -35.15 -0.80 3.73
N ASN A 248 -33.83 -1.00 3.61
CA ASN A 248 -33.15 -1.08 2.32
C ASN A 248 -32.89 -2.54 1.97
N GLY A 249 -33.68 -3.11 1.08
CA GLY A 249 -33.65 -4.52 0.68
C GLY A 249 -34.95 -5.25 0.97
N PRO A 250 -35.09 -6.48 0.44
CA PRO A 250 -36.32 -7.24 0.56
C PRO A 250 -36.61 -7.64 2.03
N PRO A 251 -37.89 -7.80 2.41
CA PRO A 251 -38.26 -8.47 3.66
C PRO A 251 -37.67 -9.90 3.69
N VAL A 252 -37.31 -10.43 4.86
CA VAL A 252 -36.88 -11.83 4.97
C VAL A 252 -38.13 -12.68 4.94
N ILE A 253 -38.39 -13.32 3.80
CA ILE A 253 -39.58 -14.14 3.64
C ILE A 253 -39.27 -15.57 4.10
N PRO A 254 -40.04 -16.15 5.04
CA PRO A 254 -40.11 -17.58 5.21
C PRO A 254 -40.92 -18.19 4.05
N GLU A 255 -40.28 -19.07 3.28
CA GLU A 255 -40.89 -20.11 2.42
C GLU A 255 -41.68 -19.70 1.14
N ASP A 256 -42.09 -18.44 0.93
CA ASP A 256 -42.74 -17.97 -0.32
C ASP A 256 -41.85 -16.99 -1.12
N PRO A 257 -41.51 -17.27 -2.40
CA PRO A 257 -40.68 -16.40 -3.25
C PRO A 257 -41.42 -15.32 -4.05
N ASP A 258 -42.74 -15.12 -3.87
CA ASP A 258 -43.58 -14.06 -4.47
C ASP A 258 -44.81 -13.86 -3.55
N GLU A 259 -44.56 -13.44 -2.30
CA GLU A 259 -45.57 -13.46 -1.22
C GLU A 259 -46.72 -12.47 -1.47
N ASP A 260 -46.47 -11.38 -2.20
CA ASP A 260 -47.49 -10.36 -2.51
C ASP A 260 -48.22 -10.59 -3.85
N GLY A 261 -47.76 -11.55 -4.67
CA GLY A 261 -48.41 -11.98 -5.90
C GLY A 261 -48.38 -10.93 -7.01
N ASP A 262 -47.40 -10.03 -6.98
CA ASP A 262 -47.18 -9.00 -8.00
C ASP A 262 -46.53 -9.55 -9.29
N GLY A 263 -46.05 -10.80 -9.26
CA GLY A 263 -45.46 -11.51 -10.40
C GLY A 263 -43.96 -11.25 -10.57
N ILE A 264 -43.31 -10.59 -9.60
CA ILE A 264 -41.88 -10.43 -9.45
C ILE A 264 -41.43 -11.43 -8.38
N VAL A 265 -40.36 -12.18 -8.66
CA VAL A 265 -39.77 -13.03 -7.63
C VAL A 265 -39.10 -12.11 -6.61
N ASP A 266 -39.52 -12.21 -5.35
CA ASP A 266 -38.89 -11.56 -4.23
C ASP A 266 -37.39 -11.87 -4.24
N LEU A 267 -36.60 -10.82 -4.45
CA LEU A 267 -35.16 -10.94 -4.65
C LEU A 267 -34.52 -11.60 -3.42
N ILE A 268 -33.51 -12.44 -3.67
CA ILE A 268 -32.65 -12.96 -2.61
C ILE A 268 -32.03 -11.75 -1.88
N PRO A 269 -32.03 -11.69 -0.54
CA PRO A 269 -31.32 -10.66 0.21
C PRO A 269 -29.90 -10.45 -0.35
N GLY A 270 -29.54 -9.20 -0.67
CA GLY A 270 -28.25 -8.83 -1.26
C GLY A 270 -28.23 -8.53 -2.77
N THR A 271 -29.34 -8.67 -3.49
CA THR A 271 -29.43 -8.29 -4.91
C THR A 271 -30.47 -7.20 -5.14
N GLY A 272 -30.10 -6.09 -5.80
CA GLY A 272 -31.02 -5.06 -6.32
C GLY A 272 -31.09 -3.75 -5.52
N ALA A 273 -31.30 -3.81 -4.20
CA ALA A 273 -31.53 -2.63 -3.38
C ALA A 273 -30.24 -1.80 -3.15
N THR A 274 -30.17 -0.61 -3.75
CA THR A 274 -29.01 0.29 -3.66
C THR A 274 -29.43 1.72 -3.43
N ILE A 275 -28.78 2.41 -2.48
CA ILE A 275 -28.90 3.85 -2.29
C ILE A 275 -27.50 4.43 -2.36
N ALA A 276 -27.25 5.23 -3.39
CA ALA A 276 -25.93 5.74 -3.73
C ALA A 276 -25.95 7.28 -3.83
N ALA A 277 -25.11 7.94 -3.06
CA ALA A 277 -24.90 9.39 -3.13
C ALA A 277 -23.46 9.70 -3.58
N ARG A 278 -23.24 10.88 -4.16
CA ARG A 278 -21.93 11.34 -4.65
C ARG A 278 -21.48 12.61 -3.92
N GLY A 279 -20.17 12.79 -3.81
CA GLY A 279 -19.57 13.96 -3.16
C GLY A 279 -19.79 13.92 -1.63
N ASP A 280 -20.27 15.03 -1.07
CA ASP A 280 -20.67 15.15 0.35
C ASP A 280 -22.11 14.69 0.65
N GLY A 281 -22.82 14.24 -0.39
CA GLY A 281 -24.12 13.60 -0.30
C GLY A 281 -24.10 12.34 0.55
N LYS A 282 -25.22 12.05 1.22
CA LYS A 282 -25.37 10.90 2.13
C LYS A 282 -26.37 9.91 1.54
N ALA A 283 -26.13 8.61 1.66
CA ALA A 283 -27.10 7.63 1.20
C ALA A 283 -28.41 7.75 1.99
N VAL A 284 -28.31 7.79 3.33
CA VAL A 284 -29.48 7.92 4.21
C VAL A 284 -29.23 8.97 5.28
N VAL A 285 -30.24 9.82 5.49
CA VAL A 285 -30.31 10.78 6.58
C VAL A 285 -31.62 10.60 7.33
N ILE A 286 -31.55 10.45 8.64
CA ILE A 286 -32.70 10.49 9.54
C ILE A 286 -32.46 11.64 10.51
N SER A 287 -33.29 12.67 10.45
CA SER A 287 -33.04 13.90 11.21
C SER A 287 -34.31 14.42 11.86
N ALA A 288 -34.20 14.85 13.11
CA ALA A 288 -35.25 15.63 13.77
C ALA A 288 -35.37 17.06 13.20
N THR A 289 -34.48 17.46 12.28
CA THR A 289 -34.57 18.72 11.52
C THR A 289 -35.10 18.43 10.12
N ARG A 290 -36.20 19.09 9.74
CA ARG A 290 -36.80 19.02 8.39
C ARG A 290 -36.01 19.85 7.37
N SER A 291 -36.30 19.64 6.08
CA SER A 291 -35.66 20.36 4.98
C SER A 291 -35.88 21.88 5.04
N ASP A 292 -36.98 22.34 5.64
CA ASP A 292 -37.30 23.75 5.88
C ASP A 292 -36.68 24.34 7.16
N GLY A 293 -35.92 23.52 7.91
CA GLY A 293 -35.29 23.88 9.18
C GLY A 293 -36.22 23.80 10.41
N SER A 294 -37.48 23.40 10.25
CA SER A 294 -38.36 23.10 11.39
C SER A 294 -37.92 21.82 12.09
N MET A 295 -38.20 21.71 13.39
CA MET A 295 -37.76 20.57 14.21
C MET A 295 -38.95 19.80 14.78
N GLY A 296 -38.83 18.48 14.85
CA GLY A 296 -39.81 17.58 15.44
C GLY A 296 -39.21 16.22 15.76
N ASP A 297 -39.79 15.50 16.72
CA ASP A 297 -39.37 14.13 17.02
C ASP A 297 -39.57 13.23 15.79
N VAL A 298 -38.71 12.22 15.69
CA VAL A 298 -38.75 11.20 14.64
C VAL A 298 -38.64 9.83 15.29
N THR A 299 -39.62 8.97 15.03
CA THR A 299 -39.59 7.57 15.47
C THR A 299 -39.67 6.65 14.25
N LEU A 300 -38.65 5.81 14.09
CA LEU A 300 -38.74 4.62 13.23
C LEU A 300 -39.17 3.45 14.10
N GLY A 301 -40.44 3.05 13.96
CA GLY A 301 -41.00 1.89 14.64
C GLY A 301 -40.43 0.58 14.10
N ALA A 302 -40.50 -0.49 14.88
CA ALA A 302 -39.96 -1.78 14.45
C ALA A 302 -40.67 -2.32 13.18
N PHE A 303 -39.90 -2.75 12.17
CA PHE A 303 -40.44 -3.31 10.92
C PHE A 303 -41.21 -4.63 11.15
N GLY A 304 -40.58 -5.54 11.90
CA GLY A 304 -41.10 -6.87 12.22
C GLY A 304 -41.08 -7.19 13.72
N THR A 305 -40.97 -8.48 14.03
CA THR A 305 -40.91 -8.99 15.41
C THR A 305 -39.71 -9.93 15.57
N GLY A 306 -39.30 -10.22 16.81
CA GLY A 306 -38.15 -11.12 17.05
C GLY A 306 -36.87 -10.55 16.45
N ASP A 307 -36.21 -11.32 15.58
CA ASP A 307 -34.95 -10.94 14.94
C ASP A 307 -35.10 -9.82 13.88
N GLU A 308 -36.33 -9.47 13.50
CA GLU A 308 -36.65 -8.35 12.60
C GLU A 308 -37.20 -7.11 13.35
N ALA A 309 -37.18 -7.12 14.69
CA ALA A 309 -37.71 -6.03 15.51
C ALA A 309 -36.76 -4.82 15.56
N PHE A 310 -36.47 -4.22 14.40
CA PHE A 310 -35.58 -3.06 14.24
C PHE A 310 -36.28 -1.95 13.45
N GLY A 311 -36.04 -0.69 13.83
CA GLY A 311 -36.55 0.49 13.14
C GLY A 311 -35.75 0.84 11.88
N PHE A 312 -34.50 0.38 11.81
CA PHE A 312 -33.66 0.51 10.62
C PHE A 312 -33.06 -0.84 10.25
N ILE A 313 -33.28 -1.28 9.01
CA ILE A 313 -32.72 -2.53 8.48
C ILE A 313 -32.05 -2.26 7.12
N ASN A 314 -30.78 -2.64 6.98
CA ASN A 314 -30.08 -2.69 5.71
C ASN A 314 -29.76 -4.13 5.29
N ARG A 315 -30.22 -4.52 4.11
CA ARG A 315 -29.99 -5.80 3.40
C ARG A 315 -29.47 -5.59 1.98
N GLY A 316 -29.35 -4.33 1.55
CA GLY A 316 -28.81 -3.91 0.27
C GLY A 316 -27.51 -3.14 0.44
N THR A 317 -27.21 -2.26 -0.52
CA THR A 317 -26.02 -1.39 -0.48
C THR A 317 -26.41 0.05 -0.16
N LEU A 318 -25.77 0.63 0.86
CA LEU A 318 -25.75 2.07 1.12
C LEU A 318 -24.34 2.57 0.80
N GLN A 319 -24.21 3.53 -0.11
CA GLN A 319 -22.91 4.03 -0.56
C GLN A 319 -22.89 5.56 -0.66
N ALA A 320 -21.80 6.15 -0.18
CA ALA A 320 -21.39 7.49 -0.55
C ALA A 320 -19.92 7.46 -0.96
N ASP A 321 -19.57 8.17 -2.03
CA ASP A 321 -18.21 8.20 -2.55
C ASP A 321 -17.83 9.55 -3.15
N SER A 322 -16.54 9.89 -3.01
CA SER A 322 -15.91 11.03 -3.65
C SER A 322 -14.85 10.58 -4.65
N GLN A 323 -14.83 11.22 -5.81
CA GLN A 323 -13.73 11.13 -6.79
C GLN A 323 -12.85 12.39 -6.78
N GLU A 324 -13.11 13.29 -5.83
CA GLU A 324 -12.46 14.58 -5.66
C GLU A 324 -11.84 14.72 -4.27
N THR A 325 -10.87 15.63 -4.14
CA THR A 325 -10.10 15.87 -2.90
C THR A 325 -10.74 16.87 -1.94
N ASN A 326 -11.93 17.38 -2.24
CA ASN A 326 -12.60 18.45 -1.48
C ASN A 326 -13.87 18.00 -0.74
N PHE A 327 -14.31 16.75 -0.89
CA PHE A 327 -15.52 16.25 -0.24
C PHE A 327 -15.20 15.33 0.94
N VAL A 328 -15.77 15.68 2.10
CA VAL A 328 -15.85 14.79 3.26
C VAL A 328 -17.05 13.87 3.07
N VAL A 329 -16.82 12.56 3.15
CA VAL A 329 -17.84 11.56 2.82
C VAL A 329 -18.47 11.01 4.08
N ASN A 330 -19.80 10.96 4.11
CA ASN A 330 -20.58 10.37 5.19
C ASN A 330 -21.79 9.61 4.64
N THR A 331 -21.82 8.28 4.78
CA THR A 331 -22.85 7.48 4.09
C THR A 331 -24.20 7.47 4.83
N VAL A 332 -24.19 7.31 6.16
CA VAL A 332 -25.41 7.28 6.98
C VAL A 332 -25.31 8.29 8.12
N ARG A 333 -26.28 9.22 8.17
CA ARG A 333 -26.43 10.18 9.27
C ARG A 333 -27.76 9.97 9.98
N ILE A 334 -27.71 9.85 11.31
CA ILE A 334 -28.90 9.74 12.16
C ILE A 334 -28.73 10.75 13.28
N GLU A 335 -29.62 11.72 13.45
CA GLU A 335 -29.44 12.76 14.46
C GLU A 335 -30.76 13.27 15.03
N GLY A 336 -30.76 13.57 16.33
CA GLY A 336 -31.77 14.44 16.91
C GLY A 336 -31.44 15.92 16.68
N ALA A 337 -32.21 16.80 17.31
CA ALA A 337 -32.01 18.23 17.22
C ALA A 337 -32.23 18.90 18.58
N GLN A 338 -31.68 20.10 18.73
CA GLN A 338 -31.90 20.91 19.92
C GLN A 338 -32.09 22.37 19.53
N SER A 339 -33.13 23.01 20.06
CA SER A 339 -33.37 24.44 19.93
C SER A 339 -33.54 25.07 21.31
N GLY A 340 -32.49 25.75 21.79
CA GLY A 340 -32.46 26.25 23.16
C GLY A 340 -32.52 25.10 24.19
N SER A 341 -33.61 25.01 24.95
CA SER A 341 -33.84 23.93 25.93
C SER A 341 -34.66 22.77 25.38
N ASP A 342 -35.29 22.93 24.21
CA ASP A 342 -36.14 21.91 23.63
C ASP A 342 -35.27 20.91 22.87
N ILE A 343 -35.43 19.64 23.21
CA ILE A 343 -34.73 18.51 22.58
C ILE A 343 -35.75 17.76 21.74
N PHE A 344 -35.40 17.52 20.48
CA PHE A 344 -36.15 16.69 19.56
C PHE A 344 -35.34 15.43 19.30
N GLN A 345 -35.93 14.27 19.61
CA GLN A 345 -35.24 12.99 19.57
C GLN A 345 -35.46 12.28 18.25
N THR A 346 -34.45 11.55 17.83
CA THR A 346 -34.57 10.54 16.77
C THR A 346 -34.46 9.17 17.43
N THR A 347 -35.52 8.36 17.34
CA THR A 347 -35.63 7.06 18.00
C THR A 347 -35.72 5.95 16.95
N LEU A 348 -34.81 4.98 17.03
CA LEU A 348 -34.88 3.72 16.29
C LEU A 348 -35.37 2.63 17.24
N GLU A 349 -36.65 2.27 17.16
CA GLU A 349 -37.18 1.20 18.01
C GLU A 349 -36.45 -0.12 17.71
N GLY A 350 -36.01 -0.81 18.77
CA GLY A 350 -35.21 -2.03 18.63
C GLY A 350 -33.78 -1.83 18.13
N GLY A 351 -33.50 -0.74 17.41
CA GLY A 351 -32.16 -0.29 17.05
C GLY A 351 -31.87 -0.28 15.55
N PHE A 352 -30.59 -0.47 15.22
CA PHE A 352 -30.05 -0.47 13.86
C PHE A 352 -29.52 -1.86 13.50
N LEU A 353 -29.97 -2.42 12.38
CA LEU A 353 -29.50 -3.70 11.85
C LEU A 353 -28.88 -3.52 10.46
N ASN A 354 -27.58 -3.76 10.33
CA ASN A 354 -26.96 -4.09 9.05
C ASN A 354 -26.92 -5.60 8.91
N ASP A 355 -27.86 -6.17 8.18
CA ASP A 355 -28.05 -7.61 8.04
C ASP A 355 -26.92 -8.26 7.20
N THR A 356 -26.90 -9.59 7.12
CA THR A 356 -25.81 -10.40 6.52
C THR A 356 -25.46 -9.98 5.09
N ALA A 357 -26.46 -9.57 4.29
CA ALA A 357 -26.27 -9.09 2.92
C ALA A 357 -26.05 -7.57 2.83
N GLY A 358 -26.21 -6.85 3.94
CA GLY A 358 -26.11 -5.41 4.03
C GLY A 358 -24.66 -4.92 3.86
N VAL A 359 -24.47 -3.97 2.96
CA VAL A 359 -23.21 -3.26 2.73
C VAL A 359 -23.41 -1.78 3.00
N ILE A 360 -22.53 -1.19 3.81
CA ILE A 360 -22.45 0.25 4.02
C ILE A 360 -21.02 0.68 3.69
N ARG A 361 -20.85 1.53 2.68
CA ARG A 361 -19.53 1.90 2.15
C ARG A 361 -19.35 3.41 2.04
N SER A 362 -18.19 3.89 2.47
CA SER A 362 -17.72 5.26 2.28
C SER A 362 -16.33 5.29 1.69
N ASP A 363 -16.17 6.04 0.60
CA ASP A 363 -14.88 6.21 -0.08
C ASP A 363 -14.55 7.69 -0.25
N SER A 364 -13.40 8.13 0.25
CA SER A 364 -12.89 9.49 0.03
C SER A 364 -11.46 9.48 -0.53
N ILE A 365 -11.07 10.63 -1.07
CA ILE A 365 -9.71 10.90 -1.54
C ILE A 365 -9.21 12.15 -0.82
N ASP A 366 -8.07 12.07 -0.13
CA ASP A 366 -7.43 13.16 0.62
C ASP A 366 -8.35 13.87 1.65
N GLN A 367 -9.43 13.20 2.07
CA GLN A 367 -10.46 13.71 2.96
C GLN A 367 -10.95 12.62 3.91
N SER A 368 -11.73 13.00 4.92
CA SER A 368 -12.31 12.03 5.85
C SER A 368 -13.43 11.20 5.22
N ALA A 369 -13.45 9.90 5.52
CA ALA A 369 -14.56 9.00 5.19
C ALA A 369 -15.22 8.46 6.47
N THR A 370 -16.54 8.63 6.61
CA THR A 370 -17.33 8.12 7.74
C THR A 370 -18.48 7.25 7.26
N SER A 371 -18.54 5.96 7.61
CA SER A 371 -19.67 5.12 7.16
C SER A 371 -20.97 5.42 7.88
N ILE A 372 -20.92 5.52 9.20
CA ILE A 372 -22.11 5.78 10.00
C ILE A 372 -21.77 6.81 11.07
N SER A 373 -22.59 7.85 11.15
CA SER A 373 -22.53 8.85 12.22
C SER A 373 -23.90 8.96 12.90
N VAL A 374 -23.90 8.69 14.20
CA VAL A 374 -25.06 8.84 15.06
C VAL A 374 -24.86 10.09 15.91
N GLY A 375 -25.59 11.12 15.56
CA GLY A 375 -25.55 12.43 16.20
C GLY A 375 -26.32 12.49 17.51
N SER A 376 -26.05 13.55 18.28
CA SER A 376 -26.66 13.81 19.58
C SER A 376 -28.18 13.65 19.62
N HIS A 377 -28.71 13.26 20.77
CA HIS A 377 -30.14 13.08 21.03
C HIS A 377 -30.80 11.97 20.20
N THR A 378 -30.00 11.02 19.70
CA THR A 378 -30.49 9.78 19.08
C THR A 378 -30.59 8.67 20.11
N ILE A 379 -31.63 7.86 20.02
CA ILE A 379 -31.84 6.66 20.83
C ILE A 379 -31.87 5.44 19.92
N LEU A 380 -30.93 4.51 20.15
CA LEU A 380 -30.86 3.21 19.48
C LEU A 380 -30.32 2.16 20.48
N PRO A 381 -31.17 1.33 21.11
CA PRO A 381 -30.74 0.46 22.20
C PRO A 381 -29.74 -0.63 21.76
N LEU A 382 -29.75 -0.99 20.48
CA LEU A 382 -28.87 -1.99 19.88
C LEU A 382 -28.35 -1.49 18.54
N PHE A 383 -27.04 -1.56 18.36
CA PHE A 383 -26.41 -1.52 17.05
C PHE A 383 -25.94 -2.92 16.69
N GLN A 384 -26.46 -3.50 15.61
CA GLN A 384 -26.09 -4.85 15.18
C GLN A 384 -25.57 -4.85 13.74
N ASN A 385 -24.35 -5.33 13.55
CA ASN A 385 -23.74 -5.57 12.25
C ASN A 385 -23.51 -7.06 12.02
N ASN A 386 -24.26 -7.62 11.07
CA ASN A 386 -24.04 -8.96 10.51
C ASN A 386 -23.41 -8.88 9.10
N GLY A 387 -23.55 -7.74 8.41
CA GLY A 387 -23.02 -7.50 7.07
C GLY A 387 -21.63 -6.84 7.06
N THR A 388 -21.38 -5.99 6.06
CA THR A 388 -20.10 -5.28 5.89
C THR A 388 -20.27 -3.77 6.02
N ILE A 389 -19.44 -3.15 6.85
CA ILE A 389 -19.29 -1.69 6.98
C ILE A 389 -17.84 -1.34 6.60
N THR A 390 -17.66 -0.47 5.61
CA THR A 390 -16.34 -0.08 5.11
C THR A 390 -16.19 1.43 5.02
N ALA A 391 -15.20 1.98 5.74
CA ALA A 391 -14.77 3.36 5.61
C ALA A 391 -13.34 3.41 5.06
N GLN A 392 -13.17 4.01 3.89
CA GLN A 392 -11.88 4.07 3.20
C GLN A 392 -11.56 5.51 2.81
N SER A 393 -10.45 6.03 3.34
CA SER A 393 -9.81 7.23 2.82
C SER A 393 -8.56 6.83 2.06
N THR A 394 -8.44 7.31 0.82
CA THR A 394 -7.28 7.12 -0.05
C THR A 394 -6.50 8.44 -0.16
N ARG A 395 -5.30 8.38 -0.73
CA ARG A 395 -4.51 9.58 -1.01
C ARG A 395 -4.24 9.70 -2.50
N THR A 396 -4.22 10.92 -3.03
CA THR A 396 -3.76 11.13 -4.41
C THR A 396 -2.29 10.77 -4.56
N SER A 397 -1.91 10.32 -5.75
CA SER A 397 -0.52 10.22 -6.17
C SER A 397 -0.30 11.22 -7.29
N ASP A 398 0.60 12.18 -7.08
CA ASP A 398 1.07 13.11 -8.11
C ASP A 398 2.40 12.61 -8.66
N ASP A 399 2.37 12.14 -9.91
CA ASP A 399 3.54 11.86 -10.72
C ASP A 399 3.75 13.06 -11.66
N SER A 400 4.41 14.08 -11.12
CA SER A 400 4.55 15.39 -11.75
C SER A 400 5.38 15.37 -13.03
N ASN A 401 6.19 14.33 -13.23
CA ASN A 401 7.16 14.23 -14.32
C ASN A 401 6.84 13.10 -15.32
N SER A 402 5.85 12.24 -15.01
CA SER A 402 5.40 11.11 -15.84
C SER A 402 6.52 10.12 -16.19
N ASP A 403 7.57 10.05 -15.37
CA ASP A 403 8.68 9.11 -15.55
C ASP A 403 8.35 7.69 -15.05
N GLY A 404 7.18 7.52 -14.43
CA GLY A 404 6.73 6.24 -13.87
C GLY A 404 7.23 5.98 -12.44
N VAL A 405 7.91 6.95 -11.83
CA VAL A 405 8.33 6.99 -10.43
C VAL A 405 7.45 8.01 -9.71
N GLN A 406 6.78 7.59 -8.64
CA GLN A 406 5.84 8.47 -7.94
C GLN A 406 6.58 9.52 -7.10
N ASP A 407 6.45 10.79 -7.48
CA ASP A 407 7.19 11.91 -6.88
C ASP A 407 6.57 12.47 -5.59
N THR A 408 5.23 12.59 -5.50
CA THR A 408 4.57 13.22 -4.35
C THR A 408 3.22 12.58 -4.04
N PHE A 409 2.92 12.36 -2.76
CA PHE A 409 1.61 11.87 -2.33
C PHE A 409 0.78 12.98 -1.70
N GLY A 410 -0.54 12.94 -1.91
CA GLY A 410 -1.50 13.74 -1.19
C GLY A 410 -1.51 13.43 0.32
N PRO A 411 -2.11 14.31 1.13
CA PRO A 411 -2.13 14.15 2.59
C PRO A 411 -2.90 12.90 3.06
N GLY A 412 -3.77 12.33 2.22
CA GLY A 412 -4.73 11.32 2.65
C GLY A 412 -5.79 11.89 3.59
N GLY A 413 -6.47 11.04 4.35
CA GLY A 413 -7.48 11.49 5.31
C GLY A 413 -7.86 10.43 6.32
N ASP A 414 -8.58 10.88 7.36
CA ASP A 414 -9.05 10.01 8.44
C ASP A 414 -10.18 9.09 7.96
N ALA A 415 -10.33 7.93 8.61
CA ALA A 415 -11.44 7.02 8.33
C ALA A 415 -12.12 6.58 9.63
N PHE A 416 -13.46 6.63 9.62
CA PHE A 416 -14.31 6.28 10.74
C PHE A 416 -15.39 5.29 10.31
N GLY A 417 -15.44 4.12 10.94
CA GLY A 417 -16.47 3.12 10.66
C GLY A 417 -17.81 3.59 11.23
N ILE A 418 -17.89 3.63 12.56
CA ILE A 418 -19.08 4.04 13.31
C ILE A 418 -18.67 5.10 14.33
N VAL A 419 -19.38 6.23 14.33
CA VAL A 419 -19.23 7.29 15.32
C VAL A 419 -20.53 7.49 16.08
N PHE A 420 -20.49 7.32 17.40
CA PHE A 420 -21.54 7.77 18.31
C PHE A 420 -21.11 9.10 18.93
N GLU A 421 -21.82 10.17 18.64
CA GLU A 421 -21.55 11.50 19.21
C GLU A 421 -21.99 11.57 20.69
N GLU A 422 -21.64 12.68 21.34
CA GLU A 422 -22.10 12.97 22.70
C GLU A 422 -23.65 12.97 22.76
N ASN A 423 -24.22 12.59 23.90
CA ASN A 423 -25.68 12.54 24.14
C ASN A 423 -26.45 11.54 23.25
N VAL A 424 -25.79 10.53 22.68
CA VAL A 424 -26.46 9.37 22.09
C VAL A 424 -26.76 8.33 23.18
N SER A 425 -27.92 7.68 23.11
CA SER A 425 -28.25 6.53 23.95
C SER A 425 -28.09 5.24 23.14
N VAL A 426 -26.98 4.55 23.35
CA VAL A 426 -26.68 3.23 22.78
C VAL A 426 -26.16 2.32 23.88
N ASP A 427 -26.84 1.20 24.11
CA ASP A 427 -26.51 0.33 25.25
C ASP A 427 -25.55 -0.78 24.83
N ARG A 428 -25.80 -1.38 23.66
CA ARG A 428 -25.11 -2.58 23.18
C ARG A 428 -24.74 -2.49 21.70
N ILE A 429 -23.53 -2.94 21.38
CA ILE A 429 -23.04 -3.11 20.02
C ILE A 429 -22.74 -4.61 19.80
N VAL A 430 -23.23 -5.17 18.70
CA VAL A 430 -22.96 -6.55 18.29
C VAL A 430 -22.39 -6.56 16.88
N ASN A 431 -21.20 -7.12 16.70
CA ASN A 431 -20.56 -7.32 15.41
C ASN A 431 -20.34 -8.81 15.14
N THR A 432 -21.17 -9.39 14.26
CA THR A 432 -20.97 -10.73 13.72
C THR A 432 -20.44 -10.72 12.28
N GLY A 433 -20.53 -9.56 11.62
CA GLY A 433 -20.03 -9.31 10.26
C GLY A 433 -18.64 -8.68 10.23
N SER A 434 -18.42 -7.74 9.30
CA SER A 434 -17.14 -7.04 9.14
C SER A 434 -17.30 -5.52 9.29
N ILE A 435 -16.42 -4.91 10.07
CA ILE A 435 -16.20 -3.46 10.12
C ILE A 435 -14.75 -3.22 9.73
N LEU A 436 -14.54 -2.63 8.55
CA LEU A 436 -13.24 -2.49 7.91
C LEU A 436 -12.94 -1.01 7.67
N VAL A 437 -11.94 -0.49 8.37
CA VAL A 437 -11.55 0.93 8.29
C VAL A 437 -10.12 1.06 7.84
N SER A 438 -9.90 1.86 6.79
CA SER A 438 -8.59 2.13 6.22
C SER A 438 -8.40 3.62 5.99
N ALA A 439 -7.42 4.22 6.67
CA ALA A 439 -7.05 5.63 6.52
C ALA A 439 -5.67 5.74 5.85
N ALA A 440 -5.61 6.22 4.62
CA ALA A 440 -4.34 6.53 3.95
C ALA A 440 -3.83 7.92 4.38
N GLY A 441 -2.51 8.10 4.38
CA GLY A 441 -1.82 9.32 4.83
C GLY A 441 -0.92 9.07 6.04
N GLU A 442 0.15 9.85 6.16
CA GLU A 442 1.18 9.64 7.19
C GLU A 442 0.68 9.99 8.61
N THR A 443 -0.22 10.98 8.72
CA THR A 443 -0.78 11.45 9.98
C THR A 443 -2.24 11.06 10.18
N SER A 444 -2.81 10.29 9.25
CA SER A 444 -4.22 9.93 9.26
C SER A 444 -4.55 8.93 10.36
N VAL A 445 -5.79 8.99 10.83
CA VAL A 445 -6.30 8.16 11.91
C VAL A 445 -7.37 7.22 11.39
N ALA A 446 -7.27 5.94 11.75
CA ALA A 446 -8.30 4.94 11.51
C ALA A 446 -9.02 4.59 12.83
N ARG A 447 -10.34 4.77 12.88
CA ARG A 447 -11.18 4.36 14.02
C ARG A 447 -12.36 3.51 13.56
N ALA A 448 -12.39 2.24 13.94
CA ALA A 448 -13.51 1.38 13.53
C ALA A 448 -14.80 1.67 14.32
N ILE A 449 -14.70 1.80 15.65
CA ILE A 449 -15.78 2.29 16.51
C ILE A 449 -15.24 3.43 17.39
N LEU A 450 -15.92 4.57 17.36
CA LEU A 450 -15.67 5.71 18.24
C LEU A 450 -16.93 6.02 19.05
N ASP A 451 -16.89 5.78 20.37
CA ASP A 451 -17.96 6.15 21.29
C ASP A 451 -17.62 7.42 22.09
N LEU A 452 -18.18 8.54 21.65
CA LEU A 452 -18.15 9.80 22.40
C LEU A 452 -19.34 9.92 23.37
N SER A 453 -20.33 9.02 23.28
CA SER A 453 -21.50 9.04 24.14
C SER A 453 -21.18 8.60 25.57
N GLY A 454 -20.24 7.65 25.71
CA GLY A 454 -19.88 7.04 27.00
C GLY A 454 -20.97 6.16 27.61
N ASN A 455 -21.99 5.80 26.81
CA ASN A 455 -23.17 5.04 27.26
C ASN A 455 -23.14 3.57 26.82
N VAL A 456 -22.26 3.18 25.89
CA VAL A 456 -22.08 1.76 25.56
C VAL A 456 -21.65 1.04 26.83
N THR A 457 -22.21 -0.13 27.11
CA THR A 457 -21.82 -0.99 28.25
C THR A 457 -21.54 -2.42 27.83
N VAL A 458 -21.97 -2.83 26.62
CA VAL A 458 -21.74 -4.16 26.09
C VAL A 458 -21.27 -4.08 24.63
N PHE A 459 -20.14 -4.72 24.33
CA PHE A 459 -19.67 -4.95 22.96
C PHE A 459 -19.36 -6.43 22.75
N GLU A 460 -19.98 -7.03 21.74
CA GLU A 460 -19.79 -8.44 21.38
C GLU A 460 -19.25 -8.53 19.95
N ASN A 461 -18.05 -9.09 19.78
CA ASN A 461 -17.43 -9.29 18.48
C ASN A 461 -17.23 -10.79 18.19
N SER A 462 -17.94 -11.33 17.21
CA SER A 462 -17.67 -12.65 16.64
C SER A 462 -17.19 -12.59 15.18
N GLY A 463 -17.17 -11.39 14.59
CA GLY A 463 -16.75 -11.12 13.22
C GLY A 463 -15.38 -10.45 13.12
N ILE A 464 -15.22 -9.54 12.17
CA ILE A 464 -13.99 -8.77 11.95
C ILE A 464 -14.21 -7.32 12.36
N LEU A 465 -13.31 -6.79 13.19
CA LEU A 465 -13.18 -5.38 13.51
C LEU A 465 -11.74 -4.95 13.19
N SER A 466 -11.56 -4.12 12.17
CA SER A 466 -10.22 -3.74 11.70
C SER A 466 -10.09 -2.24 11.47
N ALA A 467 -9.07 -1.63 12.07
CA ALA A 467 -8.61 -0.28 11.81
C ALA A 467 -7.18 -0.32 11.28
N ASN A 468 -6.95 0.21 10.08
CA ASN A 468 -5.65 0.14 9.41
C ASN A 468 -5.20 1.50 8.85
N THR A 469 -3.90 1.75 8.91
CA THR A 469 -3.22 2.94 8.36
C THR A 469 -2.10 2.48 7.42
N PRO A 470 -2.41 2.03 6.20
CA PRO A 470 -1.43 1.38 5.31
C PRO A 470 -0.23 2.27 4.96
N SER A 471 -0.41 3.59 4.95
CA SER A 471 0.68 4.55 4.68
C SER A 471 1.58 4.83 5.89
N ASN A 472 1.15 4.48 7.10
CA ASN A 472 1.94 4.57 8.32
C ASN A 472 1.51 3.43 9.25
N PRO A 473 2.12 2.24 9.15
CA PRO A 473 1.79 1.10 10.00
C PRO A 473 2.01 1.36 11.50
N SER A 474 2.72 2.43 11.88
CA SER A 474 2.88 2.89 13.27
C SER A 474 1.89 4.00 13.68
N GLY A 475 0.99 4.39 12.78
CA GLY A 475 -0.03 5.42 12.98
C GLY A 475 -1.14 4.99 13.95
N LEU A 476 -2.04 5.92 14.25
CA LEU A 476 -3.13 5.71 15.22
C LEU A 476 -4.23 4.83 14.60
N ARG A 477 -4.25 3.56 15.00
CA ARG A 477 -5.22 2.55 14.57
C ARG A 477 -6.01 2.07 15.77
N ILE A 478 -7.23 2.56 15.94
CA ILE A 478 -8.07 2.21 17.09
C ILE A 478 -9.27 1.42 16.59
N ALA A 479 -9.31 0.12 16.89
CA ALA A 479 -10.44 -0.74 16.56
C ALA A 479 -11.69 -0.31 17.33
N ALA A 480 -11.55 -0.05 18.64
CA ALA A 480 -12.66 0.40 19.48
C ALA A 480 -12.21 1.41 20.52
N ASP A 481 -12.82 2.60 20.51
CA ASP A 481 -12.62 3.62 21.54
C ASP A 481 -13.89 3.77 22.39
N PHE A 482 -13.84 3.22 23.60
CA PHE A 482 -14.84 3.36 24.65
C PHE A 482 -14.29 4.15 25.86
N SER A 483 -13.19 4.89 25.67
CA SER A 483 -12.46 5.56 26.76
C SER A 483 -13.26 6.63 27.51
N ARG A 484 -14.39 7.06 26.94
CA ARG A 484 -15.33 8.00 27.57
C ARG A 484 -16.32 7.35 28.53
N SER A 485 -16.45 6.02 28.50
CA SER A 485 -17.34 5.32 29.42
C SER A 485 -16.88 5.46 30.87
N THR A 486 -17.84 5.69 31.76
CA THR A 486 -17.60 5.69 33.22
C THR A 486 -18.35 4.56 33.91
N SER A 487 -19.07 3.74 33.14
CA SER A 487 -19.80 2.56 33.59
C SER A 487 -18.95 1.32 33.36
N ASP A 488 -19.26 0.23 34.08
CA ASP A 488 -18.63 -1.07 33.85
C ASP A 488 -18.94 -1.56 32.42
N MET A 489 -17.90 -1.82 31.64
CA MET A 489 -17.98 -2.37 30.29
C MET A 489 -17.84 -3.89 30.29
N THR A 490 -18.61 -4.57 29.46
CA THR A 490 -18.39 -5.98 29.11
C THR A 490 -18.07 -6.11 27.63
N LEU A 491 -16.84 -6.50 27.33
CA LEU A 491 -16.35 -6.83 26.00
C LEU A 491 -16.23 -8.34 25.85
N THR A 492 -16.78 -8.91 24.78
CA THR A 492 -16.53 -10.29 24.39
C THR A 492 -15.99 -10.37 22.96
N ASN A 493 -14.99 -11.23 22.75
CA ASN A 493 -14.44 -11.48 21.43
C ASN A 493 -14.25 -12.97 21.16
N SER A 494 -14.80 -13.44 20.05
CA SER A 494 -14.47 -14.75 19.46
C SER A 494 -14.03 -14.62 17.98
N GLY A 495 -13.98 -13.38 17.47
CA GLY A 495 -13.58 -13.05 16.10
C GLY A 495 -12.20 -12.41 16.05
N THR A 496 -11.97 -11.54 15.05
CA THR A 496 -10.71 -10.83 14.86
C THR A 496 -10.87 -9.35 15.19
N ILE A 497 -9.95 -8.83 16.00
CA ILE A 497 -9.77 -7.40 16.25
C ILE A 497 -8.35 -7.01 15.82
N PHE A 498 -8.24 -6.04 14.92
CA PHE A 498 -6.97 -5.45 14.48
C PHE A 498 -7.00 -3.93 14.72
N GLY A 499 -6.09 -3.46 15.56
CA GLY A 499 -6.06 -2.09 16.09
C GLY A 499 -6.31 -2.05 17.60
N ASP A 500 -6.04 -0.90 18.20
CA ASP A 500 -6.10 -0.70 19.65
C ASP A 500 -7.54 -0.73 20.19
N VAL A 501 -7.69 -1.17 21.43
CA VAL A 501 -8.95 -1.16 22.19
C VAL A 501 -8.75 -0.33 23.44
N LEU A 502 -9.53 0.74 23.58
CA LEU A 502 -9.46 1.67 24.70
C LEU A 502 -10.75 1.61 25.51
N LEU A 503 -10.64 1.32 26.80
CA LEU A 503 -11.74 1.23 27.75
C LEU A 503 -11.71 2.39 28.76
N GLY A 504 -12.72 2.44 29.62
CA GLY A 504 -13.09 3.63 30.38
C GLY A 504 -12.55 3.65 31.81
N ALA A 505 -13.29 4.31 32.70
CA ALA A 505 -13.00 4.34 34.14
C ALA A 505 -13.82 3.32 34.96
N GLY A 506 -14.59 2.46 34.29
CA GLY A 506 -15.42 1.43 34.89
C GLY A 506 -14.61 0.23 35.42
N ASN A 507 -15.29 -0.73 36.03
CA ASN A 507 -14.68 -2.03 36.33
C ASN A 507 -14.90 -2.95 35.13
N ASP A 508 -14.00 -2.87 34.17
CA ASP A 508 -14.25 -3.41 32.85
C ASP A 508 -13.85 -4.88 32.75
N ILE A 509 -14.64 -5.65 32.01
CA ILE A 509 -14.42 -7.07 31.75
C ILE A 509 -14.21 -7.23 30.25
N PHE A 510 -13.06 -7.79 29.86
CA PHE A 510 -12.84 -8.28 28.51
C PHE A 510 -12.58 -9.79 28.55
N SER A 511 -13.44 -10.55 27.88
CA SER A 511 -13.30 -12.00 27.68
C SER A 511 -13.08 -12.33 26.21
N MET A 512 -11.99 -13.01 25.90
CA MET A 512 -11.73 -13.64 24.61
C MET A 512 -11.98 -15.14 24.73
N ASP A 513 -12.87 -15.66 23.89
CA ASP A 513 -13.23 -17.08 23.80
C ASP A 513 -12.93 -17.56 22.37
N GLY A 514 -11.68 -17.96 22.14
CA GLY A 514 -11.06 -18.01 20.82
C GLY A 514 -10.76 -16.62 20.25
N GLY A 515 -10.59 -16.54 18.92
CA GLY A 515 -10.37 -15.28 18.21
C GLY A 515 -9.01 -14.63 18.47
N THR A 516 -8.80 -13.46 17.86
CA THR A 516 -7.54 -12.72 17.94
C THR A 516 -7.77 -11.24 18.27
N LEU A 517 -6.83 -10.65 19.02
CA LEU A 517 -6.66 -9.22 19.18
C LEU A 517 -5.21 -8.87 18.89
N THR A 518 -4.97 -8.06 17.86
CA THR A 518 -3.66 -7.50 17.54
C THR A 518 -3.73 -5.97 17.63
N GLY A 519 -3.14 -5.41 18.67
CA GLY A 519 -3.25 -3.99 19.03
C GLY A 519 -3.15 -3.79 20.54
N ALA A 520 -2.86 -2.57 20.98
CA ALA A 520 -2.81 -2.25 22.40
C ALA A 520 -4.19 -2.38 23.04
N LEU A 521 -4.24 -2.86 24.28
CA LEU A 521 -5.43 -2.90 25.12
C LEU A 521 -5.19 -2.01 26.34
N ASP A 522 -5.94 -0.92 26.41
CA ASP A 522 -5.95 -0.04 27.57
C ASP A 522 -7.26 -0.20 28.34
N PHE A 523 -7.17 -0.74 29.55
CA PHE A 523 -8.31 -0.88 30.45
C PHE A 523 -8.70 0.43 31.15
N GLY A 524 -7.86 1.47 31.09
CA GLY A 524 -8.11 2.70 31.84
C GLY A 524 -8.07 2.49 33.36
N ALA A 525 -8.99 3.13 34.08
CA ALA A 525 -9.04 3.06 35.55
C ALA A 525 -9.92 1.90 36.04
N GLY A 526 -10.06 1.72 37.35
CA GLY A 526 -11.01 0.76 37.93
C GLY A 526 -10.45 -0.65 38.13
N GLN A 527 -11.30 -1.57 38.60
CA GLN A 527 -10.92 -2.96 38.89
C GLN A 527 -11.23 -3.86 37.69
N ASN A 528 -10.22 -4.04 36.85
CA ASN A 528 -10.40 -4.64 35.53
C ASN A 528 -10.16 -6.15 35.51
N ARG A 529 -10.74 -6.84 34.53
CA ARG A 529 -10.50 -8.26 34.28
C ARG A 529 -10.29 -8.55 32.80
N PHE A 530 -9.19 -9.24 32.49
CA PHE A 530 -8.90 -9.76 31.17
C PHE A 530 -8.86 -11.30 31.20
N THR A 531 -9.67 -11.96 30.38
CA THR A 531 -9.71 -13.42 30.28
C THR A 531 -9.49 -13.88 28.85
N LEU A 532 -8.58 -14.84 28.67
CA LEU A 532 -8.34 -15.53 27.39
C LEU A 532 -8.59 -17.01 27.58
N ALA A 533 -9.48 -17.57 26.76
CA ALA A 533 -9.84 -18.98 26.79
C ALA A 533 -9.94 -19.56 25.37
N ASN A 534 -9.86 -20.90 25.28
CA ASN A 534 -10.16 -21.68 24.07
C ASN A 534 -9.41 -21.21 22.81
N GLU A 535 -8.07 -21.17 22.89
CA GLU A 535 -7.17 -20.82 21.78
C GLU A 535 -7.28 -19.35 21.35
N ALA A 536 -7.62 -18.45 22.28
CA ALA A 536 -7.55 -17.01 22.06
C ALA A 536 -6.09 -16.53 21.94
N LEU A 537 -5.86 -15.52 21.10
CA LEU A 537 -4.56 -14.87 20.92
C LEU A 537 -4.65 -13.36 21.16
N PHE A 538 -3.96 -12.87 22.18
CA PHE A 538 -3.68 -11.44 22.35
C PHE A 538 -2.24 -11.14 21.96
N SER A 539 -2.04 -10.12 21.12
CA SER A 539 -0.73 -9.58 20.78
C SER A 539 -0.77 -8.05 20.79
N GLY A 540 -0.16 -7.44 21.81
CA GLY A 540 -0.15 -5.99 21.96
C GLY A 540 0.29 -5.51 23.34
N ALA A 541 0.36 -4.19 23.52
CA ALA A 541 0.66 -3.62 24.82
C ALA A 541 -0.58 -3.68 25.72
N LEU A 542 -0.42 -4.10 26.97
CA LEU A 542 -1.47 -4.07 27.99
C LEU A 542 -1.21 -2.92 28.99
N SER A 543 -2.22 -2.08 29.20
CA SER A 543 -2.21 -1.01 30.21
C SER A 543 -3.53 -0.90 30.96
N GLY A 544 -3.50 -0.22 32.11
CA GLY A 544 -4.66 0.05 32.96
C GLY A 544 -4.38 -0.16 34.45
N GLU A 545 -5.41 0.05 35.27
CA GLU A 545 -5.36 -0.15 36.73
C GLU A 545 -5.95 -1.52 37.14
N ASP A 546 -5.41 -2.07 38.24
CA ASP A 546 -5.94 -3.24 38.98
C ASP A 546 -6.40 -4.48 38.16
N ILE A 547 -5.73 -4.76 37.04
CA ILE A 547 -6.08 -5.84 36.08
C ILE A 547 -5.91 -7.24 36.70
N ASP A 548 -6.98 -8.04 36.73
CA ASP A 548 -6.94 -9.50 36.90
C ASP A 548 -6.78 -10.19 35.55
N LEU A 549 -5.61 -10.77 35.27
CA LEU A 549 -5.34 -11.52 34.05
C LEU A 549 -5.57 -13.03 34.26
N VAL A 550 -6.38 -13.65 33.40
CA VAL A 550 -6.60 -15.09 33.37
C VAL A 550 -6.37 -15.60 31.95
N VAL A 551 -5.45 -16.55 31.79
CA VAL A 551 -5.13 -17.18 30.50
C VAL A 551 -5.34 -18.68 30.64
N SER A 552 -6.08 -19.29 29.72
CA SER A 552 -6.46 -20.71 29.78
C SER A 552 -6.43 -21.32 28.37
N ASN A 553 -5.48 -22.21 28.12
CA ASN A 553 -5.25 -22.81 26.78
C ASN A 553 -5.25 -21.74 25.66
N SER A 554 -4.52 -20.65 25.88
CA SER A 554 -4.52 -19.42 25.05
C SER A 554 -3.16 -18.75 25.11
N SER A 555 -2.87 -17.84 24.17
CA SER A 555 -1.60 -17.14 24.08
C SER A 555 -1.75 -15.65 24.44
N PHE A 556 -0.94 -15.20 25.38
CA PHE A 556 -0.83 -13.80 25.79
C PHE A 556 0.57 -13.28 25.40
N ALA A 557 0.63 -12.51 24.33
CA ALA A 557 1.84 -11.87 23.84
C ALA A 557 1.83 -10.37 24.13
N THR A 558 2.66 -9.94 25.08
CA THR A 558 2.73 -8.54 25.48
C THR A 558 3.86 -7.82 24.75
N THR A 559 3.56 -6.70 24.10
CA THR A 559 4.54 -5.86 23.39
C THR A 559 4.93 -4.59 24.16
N ASN A 560 4.60 -4.50 25.45
CA ASN A 560 5.02 -3.40 26.31
C ASN A 560 6.54 -3.19 26.26
N ILE A 561 6.97 -1.96 25.95
CA ILE A 561 8.38 -1.56 26.01
C ILE A 561 8.84 -1.47 27.48
N GLY A 562 7.95 -1.03 28.38
CA GLY A 562 8.15 -1.04 29.83
C GLY A 562 7.65 -2.31 30.49
N THR A 563 7.44 -2.27 31.81
CA THR A 563 6.80 -3.37 32.55
C THR A 563 5.33 -3.53 32.18
N THR A 564 4.85 -4.76 32.06
CA THR A 564 3.42 -5.08 31.98
C THR A 564 2.88 -5.21 33.40
N ASN A 565 2.11 -4.22 33.85
CA ASN A 565 1.60 -4.18 35.23
C ASN A 565 0.20 -4.78 35.32
N VAL A 566 0.01 -5.68 36.29
CA VAL A 566 -1.28 -6.29 36.61
C VAL A 566 -1.48 -6.37 38.13
N ARG A 567 -2.70 -6.65 38.58
CA ARG A 567 -2.96 -6.97 39.99
C ARG A 567 -2.73 -8.44 40.29
N THR A 568 -3.34 -9.33 39.52
CA THR A 568 -3.07 -10.78 39.58
C THR A 568 -2.93 -11.34 38.18
N ALA A 569 -2.20 -12.45 38.06
CA ALA A 569 -2.16 -13.21 36.81
C ALA A 569 -2.28 -14.71 37.08
N ARG A 570 -3.04 -15.40 36.24
CA ARG A 570 -3.21 -16.85 36.32
C ARG A 570 -3.11 -17.45 34.93
N PHE A 571 -2.04 -18.19 34.69
CA PHE A 571 -1.83 -18.98 33.49
C PHE A 571 -2.18 -20.44 33.82
N GLU A 572 -3.27 -20.96 33.25
CA GLU A 572 -3.65 -22.37 33.39
C GLU A 572 -2.83 -23.27 32.44
N ASP A 573 -2.97 -24.58 32.59
CA ASP A 573 -2.30 -25.57 31.73
C ASP A 573 -2.61 -25.33 30.24
N GLY A 574 -1.60 -25.47 29.37
CA GLY A 574 -1.71 -25.22 27.93
C GLY A 574 -1.64 -23.76 27.51
N SER A 575 -1.46 -22.82 28.46
CA SER A 575 -1.33 -21.39 28.14
C SER A 575 0.08 -21.02 27.69
N GLU A 576 0.20 -19.93 26.94
CA GLU A 576 1.47 -19.36 26.49
C GLU A 576 1.59 -17.90 26.93
N LEU A 577 2.76 -17.54 27.47
CA LEU A 577 3.13 -16.18 27.86
C LEU A 577 4.34 -15.75 27.02
N ILE A 578 4.14 -14.81 26.10
CA ILE A 578 5.20 -14.24 25.28
C ILE A 578 5.53 -12.83 25.81
N LEU A 579 6.78 -12.59 26.18
CA LEU A 579 7.24 -11.35 26.81
C LEU A 579 8.24 -10.62 25.90
N SER A 580 8.01 -9.34 25.62
CA SER A 580 8.95 -8.49 24.87
C SER A 580 10.03 -7.85 25.77
N LEU A 581 11.15 -8.54 25.97
CA LEU A 581 12.23 -8.09 26.88
C LEU A 581 13.24 -7.17 26.19
N GLN A 582 13.57 -6.04 26.84
CA GLN A 582 14.58 -5.09 26.33
C GLN A 582 16.04 -5.48 26.67
N GLY A 583 16.30 -6.70 27.14
CA GLY A 583 17.66 -7.22 27.34
C GLY A 583 18.50 -6.58 28.47
N ASN A 584 17.94 -5.67 29.26
CA ASN A 584 18.60 -5.01 30.40
C ASN A 584 18.03 -5.48 31.77
N ALA A 585 18.76 -5.21 32.85
CA ALA A 585 18.38 -5.64 34.21
C ALA A 585 17.28 -4.79 34.87
N LEU A 586 16.54 -3.96 34.12
CA LEU A 586 15.55 -3.00 34.66
C LEU A 586 14.11 -3.53 34.66
N ASN A 587 13.91 -4.85 34.52
CA ASN A 587 12.60 -5.51 34.41
C ASN A 587 11.74 -5.00 33.23
N GLU A 588 12.35 -4.36 32.24
CA GLU A 588 11.66 -3.91 31.04
C GLU A 588 11.14 -5.10 30.22
N GLY A 589 9.86 -5.09 29.87
CA GLY A 589 9.16 -6.21 29.25
C GLY A 589 8.67 -7.29 30.22
N ALA A 590 8.98 -7.21 31.52
CA ALA A 590 8.55 -8.20 32.50
C ALA A 590 7.08 -8.00 32.93
N LEU A 591 6.43 -9.09 33.31
CA LEU A 591 5.11 -9.06 33.95
C LEU A 591 5.25 -8.79 35.46
N ILE A 592 4.70 -7.67 35.92
CA ILE A 592 4.80 -7.24 37.32
C ILE A 592 3.40 -7.23 37.94
N ALA A 593 3.15 -8.15 38.89
CA ALA A 593 1.86 -8.31 39.54
C ALA A 593 1.87 -7.82 41.00
N SER A 594 1.00 -6.86 41.35
CA SER A 594 0.94 -6.34 42.74
C SER A 594 0.47 -7.37 43.78
N GLY A 595 -0.20 -8.44 43.34
CA GLY A 595 -0.58 -9.62 44.13
C GLY A 595 0.02 -10.91 43.55
N ASP A 596 -0.72 -12.01 43.70
CA ASP A 596 -0.26 -13.35 43.37
C ASP A 596 -0.22 -13.61 41.85
N VAL A 597 0.77 -14.40 41.41
CA VAL A 597 0.82 -15.00 40.07
C VAL A 597 0.80 -16.52 40.20
N THR A 598 -0.08 -17.18 39.44
CA THR A 598 -0.14 -18.65 39.36
C THR A 598 0.21 -19.13 37.95
N ILE A 599 1.06 -20.16 37.88
CA ILE A 599 1.52 -20.78 36.61
C ILE A 599 1.21 -22.28 36.64
N GLY A 600 0.48 -22.75 35.62
CA GLY A 600 0.13 -24.15 35.39
C GLY A 600 1.33 -25.03 35.04
N ALA A 601 1.12 -26.35 35.05
CA ALA A 601 2.17 -27.34 34.81
C ALA A 601 2.69 -27.32 33.35
N ASP A 602 1.78 -27.06 32.40
CA ASP A 602 2.00 -27.07 30.96
C ASP A 602 1.91 -25.65 30.35
N THR A 603 2.36 -24.62 31.07
CA THR A 603 2.46 -23.26 30.54
C THR A 603 3.79 -23.08 29.79
N MET A 604 3.75 -22.54 28.57
CA MET A 604 4.94 -22.10 27.83
C MET A 604 5.26 -20.65 28.18
N ILE A 605 6.52 -20.35 28.45
CA ILE A 605 6.99 -18.96 28.66
C ILE A 605 8.04 -18.68 27.60
N ASP A 606 7.74 -17.73 26.73
CA ASP A 606 8.60 -17.35 25.62
C ASP A 606 9.12 -15.91 25.78
N PRO A 607 10.34 -15.73 26.29
CA PRO A 607 10.95 -14.41 26.35
C PRO A 607 11.45 -14.01 24.96
N ASN A 608 10.82 -13.07 24.26
CA ASN A 608 11.34 -12.53 23.01
C ASN A 608 12.25 -11.31 23.29
N PHE A 609 13.48 -11.33 22.79
CA PHE A 609 14.43 -10.24 22.99
C PHE A 609 14.28 -9.12 21.95
N PHE A 610 13.95 -7.91 22.41
CA PHE A 610 13.95 -6.69 21.60
C PHE A 610 15.28 -5.93 21.63
N ALA A 611 16.24 -6.41 22.42
CA ALA A 611 17.62 -5.94 22.39
C ALA A 611 18.56 -7.09 22.75
N PHE A 612 19.82 -7.00 22.33
CA PHE A 612 20.80 -8.04 22.63
C PHE A 612 21.06 -8.10 24.15
N PRO A 613 20.74 -9.22 24.84
CA PRO A 613 20.76 -9.22 26.29
C PRO A 613 22.19 -9.21 26.86
N ALA A 614 22.37 -8.49 27.97
CA ALA A 614 23.58 -8.59 28.77
C ALA A 614 23.62 -9.96 29.51
N THR A 615 24.81 -10.55 29.63
CA THR A 615 24.97 -11.84 30.34
C THR A 615 25.52 -11.66 31.75
N GLY A 616 25.26 -12.66 32.60
CA GLY A 616 25.75 -12.69 33.99
C GLY A 616 24.84 -12.03 35.02
N THR A 617 23.77 -11.36 34.59
CA THR A 617 22.67 -10.91 35.46
C THR A 617 21.38 -11.62 35.02
N PRO A 618 20.63 -12.26 35.93
CA PRO A 618 19.35 -12.86 35.59
C PRO A 618 18.35 -11.79 35.12
N LEU A 619 17.62 -12.06 34.04
CA LEU A 619 16.54 -11.18 33.57
C LEU A 619 15.24 -11.60 34.22
N VAL A 620 14.51 -10.65 34.80
CA VAL A 620 13.20 -10.92 35.40
C VAL A 620 12.16 -11.10 34.30
N LEU A 621 11.42 -12.21 34.34
CA LEU A 621 10.27 -12.47 33.48
C LEU A 621 8.97 -12.08 34.20
N ILE A 622 8.87 -12.47 35.47
CA ILE A 622 7.70 -12.26 36.32
C ILE A 622 8.16 -11.83 37.70
N SER A 623 7.49 -10.84 38.29
CA SER A 623 7.63 -10.44 39.69
C SER A 623 6.24 -10.35 40.34
N ALA A 624 6.04 -11.00 41.48
CA ALA A 624 4.73 -11.14 42.15
C ALA A 624 4.85 -11.01 43.67
N ASP A 625 3.75 -10.78 44.39
CA ASP A 625 3.73 -10.90 45.87
C ASP A 625 4.01 -12.35 46.29
N GLN A 626 3.29 -13.30 45.69
CA GLN A 626 3.59 -14.73 45.73
C GLN A 626 3.59 -15.31 44.32
N LEU A 627 4.60 -16.13 44.00
CA LEU A 627 4.63 -16.90 42.76
C LEU A 627 4.29 -18.37 43.05
N ILE A 628 3.11 -18.79 42.58
CA ILE A 628 2.54 -20.11 42.83
C ILE A 628 2.70 -20.98 41.57
N LEU A 629 3.54 -22.00 41.67
CA LEU A 629 3.77 -22.95 40.59
C LEU A 629 2.93 -24.22 40.78
N GLY A 630 2.36 -24.76 39.71
CA GLY A 630 1.58 -26.01 39.71
C GLY A 630 2.39 -27.26 40.12
N ASP A 631 3.71 -27.23 39.92
CA ASP A 631 4.69 -28.20 40.43
C ASP A 631 6.02 -27.46 40.72
N SER A 632 7.05 -28.17 41.18
CA SER A 632 8.41 -27.62 41.25
C SER A 632 8.94 -27.28 39.85
N LEU A 633 9.77 -26.24 39.75
CA LEU A 633 10.36 -25.78 38.47
C LEU A 633 11.10 -26.90 37.71
N GLU A 634 11.67 -27.88 38.42
CA GLU A 634 12.35 -29.05 37.81
C GLU A 634 11.38 -30.08 37.20
N ASN A 635 10.14 -30.13 37.69
CA ASN A 635 9.10 -31.08 37.24
C ASN A 635 8.05 -30.44 36.33
N LEU A 636 7.97 -29.11 36.35
CA LEU A 636 7.20 -28.32 35.40
C LEU A 636 7.68 -28.65 33.99
N ASN A 637 6.76 -29.00 33.09
CA ASN A 637 7.04 -29.11 31.66
C ASN A 637 7.04 -27.71 31.01
N LEU A 638 7.62 -26.75 31.74
CA LEU A 638 7.64 -25.37 31.34
C LEU A 638 8.68 -25.22 30.24
N GLN A 639 8.17 -25.02 29.04
CA GLN A 639 8.98 -24.84 27.86
C GLN A 639 9.38 -23.37 27.82
N LEU A 640 10.70 -23.12 27.87
CA LEU A 640 11.23 -21.88 27.35
C LEU A 640 11.05 -21.95 25.83
N GLY A 641 10.17 -21.09 25.30
CA GLY A 641 9.96 -20.98 23.86
C GLY A 641 11.23 -20.52 23.12
N LEU A 642 12.07 -19.72 23.79
CA LEU A 642 13.30 -19.20 23.20
C LEU A 642 14.28 -20.33 22.84
N SER A 643 14.46 -20.52 21.56
CA SER A 643 15.28 -21.53 20.90
C SER A 643 16.62 -20.96 20.42
N SER A 644 17.16 -19.92 21.08
CA SER A 644 18.35 -19.20 20.61
C SER A 644 19.60 -20.09 20.48
N ILE A 645 20.27 -20.01 19.32
CA ILE A 645 21.58 -20.62 19.10
C ILE A 645 22.68 -19.93 19.92
N ILE A 646 22.48 -18.66 20.26
CA ILE A 646 23.46 -17.78 20.91
C ILE A 646 23.48 -17.98 22.42
N PHE A 647 22.33 -18.21 23.04
CA PHE A 647 22.20 -18.27 24.49
C PHE A 647 21.83 -19.65 24.99
N GLU A 648 22.61 -20.16 25.93
CA GLU A 648 22.13 -21.17 26.86
C GLU A 648 21.30 -20.50 27.95
N GLN A 649 20.21 -21.17 28.31
CA GLN A 649 19.20 -20.59 29.17
C GLN A 649 18.81 -21.57 30.26
N SER A 650 18.48 -21.02 31.42
CA SER A 650 17.86 -21.78 32.50
C SER A 650 16.98 -20.86 33.33
N LEU A 651 15.82 -21.35 33.72
CA LEU A 651 14.96 -20.62 34.63
C LEU A 651 15.46 -20.74 36.07
N GLY A 652 15.26 -19.68 36.82
CA GLY A 652 15.52 -19.63 38.25
C GLY A 652 14.37 -18.98 38.99
N LEU A 653 14.25 -19.32 40.27
CA LEU A 653 13.39 -18.61 41.21
C LEU A 653 14.26 -17.81 42.16
N GLN A 654 13.90 -16.56 42.38
CA GLN A 654 14.49 -15.71 43.40
C GLN A 654 13.41 -15.34 44.41
N SER A 655 13.67 -15.63 45.69
CA SER A 655 12.79 -15.27 46.79
C SER A 655 13.35 -14.04 47.51
N GLY A 656 12.54 -13.00 47.66
CA GLY A 656 12.89 -11.75 48.34
C GLY A 656 11.70 -11.12 49.06
N ASP A 657 11.59 -9.78 48.99
CA ASP A 657 10.35 -9.07 49.37
C ASP A 657 9.21 -9.35 48.38
N ARG A 658 9.55 -9.83 47.18
CA ARG A 658 8.66 -10.34 46.12
C ARG A 658 9.29 -11.60 45.54
N ASP A 659 8.45 -12.50 45.02
CA ASP A 659 8.91 -13.70 44.32
C ASP A 659 9.12 -13.40 42.84
N GLU A 660 10.27 -13.81 42.30
CA GLU A 660 10.64 -13.54 40.90
C GLU A 660 10.96 -14.82 40.14
N LEU A 661 10.36 -14.95 38.95
CA LEU A 661 10.81 -15.89 37.92
C LEU A 661 11.80 -15.18 37.02
N VAL A 662 13.01 -15.72 36.91
CA VAL A 662 14.08 -15.14 36.12
C VAL A 662 14.58 -16.12 35.07
N VAL A 663 15.07 -15.60 33.94
CA VAL A 663 15.87 -16.36 32.98
C VAL A 663 17.35 -16.02 33.16
N ASN A 664 18.15 -17.06 33.38
CA ASN A 664 19.61 -16.95 33.44
C ASN A 664 20.16 -17.21 32.05
N LEU A 665 20.87 -16.22 31.50
CA LEU A 665 21.48 -16.30 30.18
C LEU A 665 22.99 -16.50 30.27
N ARG A 666 23.48 -17.52 29.57
CA ARG A 666 24.88 -17.71 29.25
C ARG A 666 25.07 -17.66 27.75
N ARG A 667 25.76 -16.65 27.25
CA ARG A 667 26.16 -16.59 25.83
C ARG A 667 27.14 -17.73 25.54
N ARG A 668 26.89 -18.46 24.46
CA ARG A 668 27.83 -19.41 23.88
C ARG A 668 28.97 -18.66 23.19
N THR A 669 30.19 -19.17 23.31
CA THR A 669 31.32 -18.62 22.53
C THR A 669 31.18 -19.01 21.06
N ALA A 670 31.87 -18.27 20.18
CA ALA A 670 31.97 -18.65 18.76
C ALA A 670 32.40 -20.12 18.54
N GLU A 671 33.32 -20.62 19.38
CA GLU A 671 33.80 -22.02 19.31
C GLU A 671 32.71 -23.02 19.72
N GLU A 672 31.89 -22.70 20.73
CA GLU A 672 30.78 -23.55 21.18
C GLU A 672 29.65 -23.63 20.16
N ILE A 673 29.38 -22.53 19.45
CA ILE A 673 28.44 -22.48 18.33
C ILE A 673 29.00 -23.25 17.12
N GLY A 674 30.33 -23.32 17.00
CA GLY A 674 31.02 -23.94 15.88
C GLY A 674 31.17 -23.01 14.68
N LEU A 675 31.28 -21.70 14.91
CA LEU A 675 31.58 -20.71 13.88
C LEU A 675 33.02 -20.88 13.36
N SER A 676 33.26 -20.50 12.11
CA SER A 676 34.62 -20.42 11.57
C SER A 676 35.44 -19.37 12.31
N ARG A 677 36.77 -19.39 12.15
CA ARG A 677 37.65 -18.41 12.82
C ARG A 677 37.23 -16.96 12.50
N ARG A 678 36.85 -16.69 11.25
CA ARG A 678 36.50 -15.34 10.77
C ARG A 678 35.14 -14.90 11.32
N ARG A 679 34.09 -15.69 11.08
CA ARG A 679 32.74 -15.41 11.61
C ARG A 679 32.76 -15.32 13.13
N GLY A 680 33.54 -16.16 13.79
CA GLY A 680 33.73 -16.12 15.23
C GLY A 680 34.36 -14.83 15.73
N ALA A 681 35.41 -14.34 15.05
CA ALA A 681 36.02 -13.06 15.40
C ALA A 681 35.05 -11.88 15.21
N LEU A 682 34.28 -11.87 14.12
CA LEU A 682 33.25 -10.87 13.87
C LEU A 682 32.14 -10.93 14.93
N PHE A 683 31.60 -12.11 15.21
CA PHE A 683 30.56 -12.30 16.21
C PHE A 683 30.98 -11.78 17.59
N GLU A 684 32.18 -12.13 18.06
CA GLU A 684 32.70 -11.68 19.35
C GLU A 684 32.93 -10.15 19.40
N ALA A 685 33.38 -9.57 18.28
CA ALA A 685 33.55 -8.12 18.16
C ALA A 685 32.21 -7.36 18.11
N SER A 686 31.18 -7.97 17.53
CA SER A 686 29.89 -7.31 17.33
C SER A 686 29.05 -7.17 18.58
N ILE A 687 29.33 -7.94 19.65
CA ILE A 687 28.50 -7.97 20.86
C ILE A 687 28.19 -6.58 21.43
N ALA A 688 29.20 -5.70 21.54
CA ALA A 688 28.99 -4.36 22.08
C ALA A 688 28.12 -3.48 21.16
N GLY A 689 28.28 -3.63 19.84
CA GLY A 689 27.45 -2.95 18.85
C GLY A 689 26.00 -3.44 18.87
N LEU A 690 25.81 -4.76 18.94
CA LEU A 690 24.49 -5.39 19.06
C LEU A 690 23.75 -4.95 20.34
N GLN A 691 24.48 -4.68 21.43
CA GLN A 691 23.90 -4.13 22.66
C GLN A 691 23.55 -2.63 22.55
N GLY A 692 24.15 -1.91 21.62
CA GLY A 692 23.83 -0.51 21.32
C GLY A 692 22.71 -0.33 20.28
N ASP A 693 22.34 -1.40 19.57
CA ASP A 693 21.34 -1.42 18.51
C ASP A 693 20.25 -2.43 18.86
N ASN A 694 19.20 -1.96 19.52
CA ASN A 694 18.12 -2.83 20.02
C ASN A 694 17.51 -3.68 18.90
N GLU A 695 17.21 -3.07 17.76
CA GLU A 695 16.52 -3.74 16.66
C GLU A 695 17.37 -4.90 16.07
N LEU A 696 18.61 -4.61 15.65
CA LEU A 696 19.52 -5.63 15.10
C LEU A 696 19.93 -6.64 16.18
N GLY A 697 20.20 -6.15 17.39
CA GLY A 697 20.61 -6.96 18.53
C GLY A 697 19.55 -7.93 19.01
N GLY A 698 18.30 -7.48 19.09
CA GLY A 698 17.14 -8.31 19.44
C GLY A 698 16.89 -9.38 18.38
N ALA A 699 16.85 -8.99 17.10
CA ALA A 699 16.67 -9.92 16.00
C ALA A 699 17.75 -11.02 16.00
N ILE A 700 19.04 -10.66 16.14
CA ILE A 700 20.13 -11.64 16.24
C ILE A 700 20.01 -12.50 17.51
N ALA A 701 19.61 -11.93 18.65
CA ALA A 701 19.49 -12.65 19.92
C ALA A 701 18.48 -13.81 19.87
N ASN A 702 17.44 -13.69 19.04
CA ASN A 702 16.38 -14.69 18.88
C ASN A 702 16.67 -15.76 17.81
N LEU A 703 17.78 -15.68 17.06
CA LEU A 703 18.09 -16.66 16.01
C LEU A 703 18.22 -18.09 16.54
N GLU A 704 17.57 -19.05 15.88
CA GLU A 704 17.48 -20.42 16.39
C GLU A 704 18.58 -21.35 15.87
N THR A 705 19.13 -21.06 14.68
CA THR A 705 20.02 -21.97 13.97
C THR A 705 21.39 -21.35 13.72
N LYS A 706 22.40 -22.23 13.60
CA LYS A 706 23.75 -21.79 13.23
C LYS A 706 23.74 -21.17 11.83
N GLU A 707 22.99 -21.76 10.91
CA GLU A 707 22.89 -21.33 9.52
C GLU A 707 22.33 -19.91 9.41
N SER A 708 21.28 -19.58 10.15
CA SER A 708 20.74 -18.22 10.19
C SER A 708 21.75 -17.22 10.76
N LEU A 709 22.47 -17.59 11.82
CA LEU A 709 23.52 -16.74 12.38
C LEU A 709 24.68 -16.51 11.41
N GLU A 710 25.13 -17.55 10.69
CA GLU A 710 26.17 -17.40 9.66
C GLU A 710 25.71 -16.48 8.53
N SER A 711 24.47 -16.63 8.06
CA SER A 711 23.87 -15.75 7.05
C SER A 711 23.85 -14.28 7.49
N VAL A 712 23.39 -14.01 8.72
CA VAL A 712 23.33 -12.64 9.23
C VAL A 712 24.73 -12.05 9.48
N LEU A 713 25.67 -12.85 9.97
CA LEU A 713 27.06 -12.38 10.12
C LEU A 713 27.69 -12.02 8.78
N ASP A 714 27.38 -12.75 7.71
CA ASP A 714 27.87 -12.43 6.37
C ASP A 714 27.24 -11.14 5.84
N GLN A 715 25.93 -10.93 6.05
CA GLN A 715 25.24 -9.68 5.69
C GLN A 715 25.71 -8.48 6.51
N VAL A 716 26.02 -8.67 7.80
CA VAL A 716 26.47 -7.59 8.69
C VAL A 716 27.95 -7.26 8.46
N ALA A 717 28.76 -8.16 7.91
CA ALA A 717 30.19 -7.91 7.74
C ALA A 717 30.47 -6.63 6.93
N PRO A 718 31.42 -5.78 7.37
CA PRO A 718 31.83 -4.61 6.59
C PRO A 718 32.51 -5.04 5.29
N GLU A 719 32.61 -4.12 4.33
CA GLU A 719 33.28 -4.39 3.05
C GLU A 719 34.72 -4.89 3.27
N ALA A 720 35.07 -6.01 2.62
CA ALA A 720 36.25 -6.81 2.91
C ALA A 720 37.56 -6.32 2.26
N GLY A 721 37.50 -5.26 1.44
CA GLY A 721 38.58 -4.62 0.71
C GLY A 721 38.95 -5.26 -0.62
N GLU A 722 38.26 -6.35 -1.00
CA GLU A 722 38.58 -7.10 -2.21
C GLU A 722 38.12 -6.39 -3.47
N MET A 723 36.89 -5.85 -3.52
CA MET A 723 36.36 -5.18 -4.72
C MET A 723 37.12 -3.88 -5.08
N PRO A 724 37.44 -2.96 -4.12
CA PRO A 724 38.29 -1.80 -4.40
C PRO A 724 39.69 -2.19 -4.91
N ARG A 725 40.35 -3.16 -4.24
CA ARG A 725 41.65 -3.67 -4.67
C ARG A 725 41.57 -4.24 -6.07
N TYR A 726 40.53 -5.04 -6.32
CA TYR A 726 40.32 -5.74 -7.57
C TYR A 726 40.10 -4.79 -8.75
N SER A 727 39.25 -3.77 -8.58
CA SER A 727 39.03 -2.75 -9.60
C SER A 727 40.33 -1.99 -9.92
N ALA A 728 41.17 -1.69 -8.91
CA ALA A 728 42.49 -1.08 -9.12
C ALA A 728 43.46 -1.99 -9.90
N VAL A 729 43.54 -3.29 -9.56
CA VAL A 729 44.38 -4.28 -10.27
C VAL A 729 43.93 -4.47 -11.71
N THR A 730 42.62 -4.51 -11.92
CA THR A 730 41.99 -4.65 -13.24
C THR A 730 42.27 -3.44 -14.12
N ASN A 731 42.04 -2.22 -13.60
CA ASN A 731 42.35 -0.96 -14.29
C ASN A 731 43.83 -0.91 -14.74
N GLN A 732 44.75 -1.33 -13.86
CA GLN A 732 46.18 -1.39 -14.21
C GLN A 732 46.46 -2.43 -15.31
N SER A 733 45.84 -3.60 -15.24
CA SER A 733 46.00 -4.67 -16.22
C SER A 733 45.43 -4.30 -17.59
N MET A 734 44.28 -3.60 -17.61
CA MET A 734 43.69 -3.01 -18.82
C MET A 734 44.65 -1.99 -19.44
N ALA A 735 45.22 -1.08 -18.65
CA ALA A 735 46.20 -0.10 -19.13
C ALA A 735 47.43 -0.75 -19.76
N LEU A 736 47.96 -1.82 -19.14
CA LEU A 736 49.04 -2.62 -19.72
C LEU A 736 48.61 -3.28 -21.03
N GLY A 737 47.43 -3.91 -21.09
CA GLY A 737 46.90 -4.55 -22.29
C GLY A 737 46.76 -3.59 -23.48
N ILE A 738 46.13 -2.43 -23.26
CA ILE A 738 45.99 -1.33 -24.24
C ILE A 738 47.36 -0.95 -24.81
N LEU A 739 48.30 -0.64 -23.92
CA LEU A 739 49.58 -0.06 -24.29
C LEU A 739 50.53 -1.10 -24.89
N SER A 740 50.55 -2.34 -24.39
CA SER A 740 51.33 -3.44 -24.98
C SER A 740 50.87 -3.77 -26.41
N GLN A 741 49.56 -3.79 -26.67
CA GLN A 741 49.05 -3.96 -28.04
C GLN A 741 49.46 -2.80 -28.94
N ARG A 742 49.32 -1.58 -28.42
CA ARG A 742 49.76 -0.37 -29.11
C ARG A 742 51.24 -0.44 -29.48
N PHE A 743 52.12 -0.81 -28.54
CA PHE A 743 53.55 -0.97 -28.78
C PHE A 743 53.86 -2.09 -29.76
N SER A 744 53.15 -3.22 -29.69
CA SER A 744 53.30 -4.31 -30.65
C SER A 744 53.08 -3.86 -32.10
N SER A 745 52.10 -2.96 -32.33
CA SER A 745 51.82 -2.38 -33.65
C SER A 745 52.87 -1.36 -34.13
N LEU A 746 53.68 -0.83 -33.21
CA LEU A 746 54.70 0.20 -33.47
C LEU A 746 56.07 -0.34 -33.79
N ARG A 747 56.41 -1.55 -33.33
CA ARG A 747 57.75 -2.15 -33.50
C ARG A 747 58.10 -2.24 -35.00
N LYS A 748 58.80 -1.20 -35.48
CA LYS A 748 59.14 -0.95 -36.90
C LYS A 748 60.01 -2.08 -37.42
N ASP A 749 59.71 -2.55 -38.64
CA ASP A 749 60.54 -3.52 -39.34
C ASP A 749 61.26 -2.82 -40.49
N ASP A 750 62.51 -2.42 -40.28
CA ASP A 750 63.38 -1.84 -41.32
C ASP A 750 63.82 -2.88 -42.38
N GLY A 751 63.19 -4.06 -42.44
CA GLY A 751 63.68 -5.23 -43.19
C GLY A 751 62.80 -5.76 -44.33
N VAL A 752 61.62 -5.18 -44.63
CA VAL A 752 60.69 -5.77 -45.61
C VAL A 752 60.61 -4.95 -46.90
N GLU A 753 61.59 -5.12 -47.79
CA GLU A 753 61.37 -4.92 -49.23
C GLU A 753 60.48 -6.08 -49.73
N PHE A 754 59.21 -5.79 -50.04
CA PHE A 754 58.36 -6.73 -50.78
C PHE A 754 58.91 -6.92 -52.20
N ALA A 755 59.82 -7.88 -52.36
CA ALA A 755 60.32 -8.32 -53.64
C ALA A 755 59.22 -9.12 -54.38
N ASN A 756 58.29 -8.42 -55.04
CA ASN A 756 57.73 -8.78 -56.37
C ASN A 756 56.55 -7.92 -56.93
N SER A 757 56.30 -6.69 -56.47
CA SER A 757 55.37 -5.78 -57.18
C SER A 757 55.87 -4.32 -57.37
N ALA A 758 57.02 -3.94 -56.81
CA ALA A 758 57.49 -2.55 -56.83
C ALA A 758 58.37 -2.13 -58.03
N ARG A 759 58.33 -2.86 -59.17
CA ARG A 759 58.98 -2.38 -60.42
C ARG A 759 58.06 -1.48 -61.28
N LEU A 760 56.76 -1.38 -60.96
CA LEU A 760 55.82 -0.49 -61.64
C LEU A 760 55.24 0.63 -60.76
N ALA A 761 55.26 0.51 -59.42
CA ALA A 761 54.80 1.57 -58.51
C ALA A 761 55.88 2.66 -58.20
N ARG A 762 57.16 2.41 -58.51
CA ARG A 762 58.26 3.38 -58.27
C ARG A 762 58.33 4.54 -59.28
N ALA A 763 57.40 4.64 -60.23
CA ALA A 763 57.36 5.70 -61.25
C ALA A 763 56.29 6.79 -61.04
N SER A 764 55.31 6.60 -60.15
CA SER A 764 54.19 7.54 -59.96
C SER A 764 54.00 8.11 -58.53
N ALA A 765 54.66 7.59 -57.49
CA ALA A 765 54.50 8.08 -56.12
C ALA A 765 55.65 8.99 -55.59
N ARG A 766 56.50 9.54 -56.48
CA ARG A 766 57.55 10.52 -56.10
C ARG A 766 57.04 11.96 -55.90
N ARG A 767 55.72 12.18 -55.83
CA ARG A 767 55.13 13.52 -55.65
C ARG A 767 53.84 13.49 -54.81
N SER A 768 53.93 13.01 -53.57
CA SER A 768 53.00 13.40 -52.50
C SER A 768 53.46 12.87 -51.14
N ARG A 769 53.94 13.80 -50.30
CA ARG A 769 54.09 13.73 -48.84
C ARG A 769 55.08 12.70 -48.26
N GLU A 770 56.24 13.23 -47.84
CA GLU A 770 56.93 12.75 -46.63
C GLU A 770 55.91 12.69 -45.48
N VAL A 771 55.35 11.50 -45.20
CA VAL A 771 54.75 11.23 -43.89
C VAL A 771 55.92 10.96 -42.97
N SER A 772 56.20 11.93 -42.12
CA SER A 772 57.25 11.90 -41.10
C SER A 772 57.17 10.59 -40.31
N THR A 773 58.24 9.79 -40.35
CA THR A 773 58.44 8.65 -39.45
C THR A 773 58.63 9.07 -37.98
N ASN A 774 58.55 10.38 -37.70
CA ASN A 774 58.61 11.07 -36.41
C ASN A 774 57.32 11.86 -36.09
N GLY A 775 56.16 11.48 -36.66
CA GLY A 775 54.86 12.14 -36.46
C GLY A 775 54.24 11.90 -35.08
N LEU A 776 53.28 12.75 -34.70
CA LEU A 776 52.49 12.66 -33.47
C LEU A 776 51.36 11.63 -33.65
N ASN A 777 51.17 10.74 -32.67
CA ASN A 777 50.10 9.73 -32.71
C ASN A 777 49.04 10.05 -31.67
N VAL A 778 47.77 9.95 -32.07
CA VAL A 778 46.61 10.02 -31.17
C VAL A 778 45.82 8.72 -31.31
N TRP A 779 45.36 8.18 -30.18
CA TRP A 779 44.53 6.98 -30.15
C TRP A 779 43.38 7.14 -29.16
N LEU A 780 42.29 6.47 -29.47
CA LEU A 780 41.09 6.33 -28.64
C LEU A 780 40.73 4.85 -28.57
N GLN A 781 40.32 4.39 -27.40
CA GLN A 781 39.93 3.01 -27.15
C GLN A 781 38.72 2.93 -26.24
N GLU A 782 37.77 2.07 -26.60
CA GLU A 782 36.67 1.61 -25.76
C GLU A 782 36.97 0.20 -25.25
N ILE A 783 36.60 -0.07 -24.00
CA ILE A 783 36.88 -1.31 -23.30
C ILE A 783 35.65 -1.72 -22.49
N GLY A 784 35.32 -3.01 -22.57
CA GLY A 784 34.36 -3.66 -21.69
C GLY A 784 35.03 -4.82 -20.96
N TYR A 785 34.61 -5.05 -19.73
CA TYR A 785 35.14 -6.07 -18.85
C TYR A 785 34.01 -6.67 -18.04
N VAL A 786 34.00 -8.00 -17.89
CA VAL A 786 33.09 -8.70 -16.98
C VAL A 786 33.88 -9.75 -16.20
N ALA A 787 33.53 -9.94 -14.94
CA ALA A 787 34.21 -10.88 -14.08
C ALA A 787 33.28 -11.53 -13.05
N ASN A 788 33.69 -12.69 -12.58
CA ASN A 788 33.05 -13.40 -11.49
C ASN A 788 34.14 -14.03 -10.60
N ARG A 789 33.92 -13.94 -9.29
CA ARG A 789 34.74 -14.44 -8.20
C ARG A 789 33.85 -15.31 -7.30
N ASP A 790 34.19 -16.59 -7.15
CA ASP A 790 33.46 -17.50 -6.26
C ASP A 790 33.73 -17.17 -4.77
N THR A 791 32.79 -17.46 -3.87
CA THR A 791 33.01 -17.38 -2.41
C THR A 791 34.12 -18.33 -1.93
N VAL A 792 35.10 -17.84 -1.16
CA VAL A 792 36.25 -18.63 -0.64
C VAL A 792 36.55 -18.25 0.81
N ASP A 793 36.80 -19.24 1.69
CA ASP A 793 37.18 -19.03 3.10
C ASP A 793 36.27 -18.03 3.86
N ASP A 794 34.95 -18.14 3.66
CA ASP A 794 33.92 -17.24 4.20
C ASP A 794 34.11 -15.76 3.79
N VAL A 795 34.78 -15.51 2.66
CA VAL A 795 34.76 -14.23 1.94
C VAL A 795 33.69 -14.34 0.86
N THR A 796 32.68 -13.48 0.93
CA THR A 796 31.63 -13.41 -0.08
C THR A 796 32.23 -13.17 -1.47
N GLY A 797 31.80 -13.97 -2.43
CA GLY A 797 32.11 -13.79 -3.83
C GLY A 797 31.44 -12.56 -4.42
N PHE A 798 31.78 -12.24 -5.66
CA PHE A 798 31.16 -11.14 -6.38
C PHE A 798 31.20 -11.36 -7.88
N ASP A 799 30.24 -10.77 -8.57
CA ASP A 799 30.32 -10.53 -10.00
C ASP A 799 30.34 -9.03 -10.28
N GLY A 800 30.74 -8.68 -11.50
CA GLY A 800 30.67 -7.28 -11.89
C GLY A 800 31.18 -7.02 -13.29
N GLU A 801 30.81 -5.85 -13.76
CA GLU A 801 31.13 -5.35 -15.08
C GLU A 801 31.82 -3.99 -15.00
N THR A 802 32.62 -3.68 -16.01
CA THR A 802 33.31 -2.39 -16.11
C THR A 802 33.39 -1.98 -17.55
N VAL A 803 32.96 -0.75 -17.81
CA VAL A 803 33.08 -0.10 -19.11
C VAL A 803 34.01 1.09 -18.99
N GLY A 804 34.78 1.36 -20.04
CA GLY A 804 35.71 2.47 -20.00
C GLY A 804 36.20 2.96 -21.34
N PHE A 805 36.66 4.20 -21.32
CA PHE A 805 37.24 4.89 -22.45
C PHE A 805 38.65 5.35 -22.10
N ALA A 806 39.59 5.09 -23.01
CA ALA A 806 40.96 5.52 -22.88
C ALA A 806 41.39 6.33 -24.10
N ALA A 807 42.11 7.42 -23.87
CA ALA A 807 42.69 8.25 -24.93
C ALA A 807 44.15 8.54 -24.62
N GLY A 808 44.99 8.58 -25.65
CA GLY A 808 46.39 8.86 -25.45
C GLY A 808 47.09 9.49 -26.64
N ILE A 809 48.25 10.06 -26.33
CA ILE A 809 49.09 10.79 -27.26
C ILE A 809 50.56 10.46 -27.02
N ASP A 810 51.29 10.20 -28.09
CA ASP A 810 52.71 9.87 -28.00
C ASP A 810 53.46 10.14 -29.30
N LYS A 811 54.77 10.16 -29.16
CA LYS A 811 55.70 10.40 -30.24
C LYS A 811 56.97 9.57 -30.06
N PRO A 812 57.61 9.08 -31.14
CA PRO A 812 58.97 8.57 -31.05
C PRO A 812 59.93 9.68 -30.61
N LEU A 813 60.63 9.50 -29.48
CA LEU A 813 61.53 10.49 -28.87
C LEU A 813 62.65 9.79 -28.09
N PHE A 814 63.85 10.38 -28.03
CA PHE A 814 64.99 9.84 -27.26
C PHE A 814 65.37 8.38 -27.57
N ASN A 815 65.29 7.96 -28.84
CA ASN A 815 65.45 6.56 -29.29
C ASN A 815 64.39 5.58 -28.78
N LEU A 816 63.33 6.05 -28.12
CA LEU A 816 62.13 5.27 -27.82
C LEU A 816 61.22 5.24 -29.05
N ASP A 817 60.59 4.09 -29.29
CA ASP A 817 59.58 3.90 -30.33
C ASP A 817 58.31 4.72 -30.04
N ALA A 818 57.99 4.90 -28.76
CA ALA A 818 56.98 5.83 -28.28
C ALA A 818 57.31 6.28 -26.85
N LEU A 819 57.11 7.58 -26.59
CA LEU A 819 57.01 8.16 -25.27
C LEU A 819 55.74 9.03 -25.24
N GLY A 820 54.87 8.82 -24.26
CA GLY A 820 53.61 9.54 -24.21
C GLY A 820 52.82 9.43 -22.92
N PHE A 821 51.61 9.98 -23.00
CA PHE A 821 50.66 10.12 -21.91
C PHE A 821 49.28 9.60 -22.35
N SER A 822 48.56 8.97 -21.44
CA SER A 822 47.14 8.63 -21.63
C SER A 822 46.31 8.90 -20.39
N ILE A 823 45.01 9.10 -20.64
CA ILE A 823 43.96 9.13 -19.62
C ILE A 823 43.00 7.97 -19.90
N MET A 824 42.49 7.36 -18.85
CA MET A 824 41.47 6.31 -18.91
C MET A 824 40.40 6.60 -17.85
N GLN A 825 39.14 6.59 -18.26
CA GLN A 825 37.98 6.69 -17.38
C GLN A 825 37.26 5.35 -17.41
N THR A 826 37.02 4.76 -16.25
CA THR A 826 36.23 3.53 -16.10
C THR A 826 35.09 3.76 -15.11
N VAL A 827 33.95 3.14 -15.42
CA VAL A 827 32.79 3.00 -14.53
C VAL A 827 32.55 1.50 -14.41
N GLY A 828 32.43 1.00 -13.19
CA GLY A 828 32.11 -0.39 -12.93
C GLY A 828 30.99 -0.52 -11.91
N ASP A 829 30.24 -1.60 -12.06
CA ASP A 829 29.13 -2.01 -11.20
C ASP A 829 29.44 -3.45 -10.77
N TYR A 830 29.38 -3.69 -9.47
CA TYR A 830 29.66 -4.98 -8.85
C TYR A 830 28.56 -5.32 -7.84
N SER A 831 28.24 -6.60 -7.74
CA SER A 831 27.34 -7.16 -6.74
C SER A 831 27.99 -8.33 -6.04
N ASP A 832 27.87 -8.40 -4.72
CA ASP A 832 28.27 -9.57 -3.95
C ASP A 832 27.25 -10.72 -4.05
N ASP A 833 27.68 -11.93 -3.69
CA ASP A 833 26.85 -13.14 -3.74
C ASP A 833 25.83 -13.22 -2.56
N LEU A 834 25.58 -12.15 -1.79
CA LEU A 834 24.59 -12.16 -0.71
C LEU A 834 23.16 -12.15 -1.25
N ALA A 835 22.22 -12.62 -0.43
CA ALA A 835 20.80 -12.48 -0.72
C ALA A 835 20.34 -11.05 -0.35
N GLY A 836 19.82 -10.29 -1.33
CA GLY A 836 19.25 -8.96 -1.10
C GLY A 836 19.66 -7.94 -2.17
N LYS A 837 19.43 -6.65 -1.89
CA LYS A 837 19.98 -5.52 -2.67
C LYS A 837 21.43 -5.29 -2.21
N ASP A 838 22.40 -5.52 -3.09
CA ASP A 838 23.81 -5.13 -2.91
C ASP A 838 24.31 -4.55 -4.23
N GLU A 839 24.81 -3.31 -4.17
CA GLU A 839 25.30 -2.53 -5.31
C GLU A 839 26.60 -1.84 -4.89
N PHE A 840 27.65 -2.04 -5.67
CA PHE A 840 28.97 -1.44 -5.47
C PHE A 840 29.47 -0.78 -6.76
N ASP A 841 29.37 0.54 -6.79
CA ASP A 841 29.75 1.36 -7.92
C ASP A 841 31.20 1.84 -7.79
N VAL A 842 31.92 1.84 -8.91
CA VAL A 842 33.30 2.32 -9.01
C VAL A 842 33.44 3.32 -10.13
N LEU A 843 33.92 4.52 -9.82
CA LEU A 843 34.37 5.49 -10.82
C LEU A 843 35.89 5.69 -10.69
N SER A 844 36.64 5.41 -11.76
CA SER A 844 38.10 5.56 -11.76
C SER A 844 38.59 6.48 -12.88
N THR A 845 39.39 7.47 -12.50
CA THR A 845 40.08 8.40 -13.40
C THR A 845 41.58 8.15 -13.34
N GLN A 846 42.12 7.46 -14.34
CA GLN A 846 43.50 7.00 -14.39
C GLN A 846 44.35 7.78 -15.39
N PHE A 847 45.53 8.21 -14.95
CA PHE A 847 46.56 8.86 -15.76
C PHE A 847 47.77 7.95 -15.90
N ASN A 848 48.31 7.84 -17.12
CA ASN A 848 49.45 6.98 -17.41
C ASN A 848 50.55 7.75 -18.14
N VAL A 849 51.80 7.47 -17.78
CA VAL A 849 53.01 7.84 -18.53
C VAL A 849 53.64 6.57 -19.05
N TYR A 850 53.92 6.50 -20.35
CA TYR A 850 54.36 5.25 -20.96
C TYR A 850 55.50 5.43 -21.97
N GLY A 851 56.34 4.40 -22.06
CA GLY A 851 57.48 4.37 -22.97
C GLY A 851 57.73 2.97 -23.53
N SER A 852 58.18 2.89 -24.79
CA SER A 852 58.54 1.65 -25.45
C SER A 852 59.83 1.78 -26.23
N TYR A 853 60.69 0.77 -26.14
CA TYR A 853 61.97 0.66 -26.83
C TYR A 853 62.10 -0.70 -27.49
N SER A 854 62.50 -0.76 -28.75
CA SER A 854 62.80 -2.01 -29.45
C SER A 854 64.07 -1.95 -30.30
N THR A 855 64.79 -3.08 -30.36
CA THR A 855 66.01 -3.23 -31.16
C THR A 855 66.26 -4.69 -31.52
N GLY A 856 66.49 -4.99 -32.80
CA GLY A 856 66.87 -6.33 -33.26
C GLY A 856 65.93 -7.47 -32.82
N GLY A 857 64.63 -7.18 -32.65
CA GLY A 857 63.62 -8.11 -32.15
C GLY A 857 63.38 -8.06 -30.64
N PHE A 858 64.33 -7.55 -29.84
CA PHE A 858 64.12 -7.28 -28.41
C PHE A 858 63.24 -6.06 -28.21
N PHE A 859 62.44 -6.06 -27.15
CA PHE A 859 61.69 -4.88 -26.73
C PHE A 859 61.57 -4.78 -25.21
N VAL A 860 61.37 -3.56 -24.73
CA VAL A 860 61.03 -3.20 -23.35
C VAL A 860 59.95 -2.12 -23.39
N ASP A 861 58.87 -2.36 -22.67
CA ASP A 861 57.74 -1.46 -22.49
C ASP A 861 57.57 -1.16 -21.00
N ALA A 862 57.29 0.09 -20.66
CA ALA A 862 57.11 0.52 -19.27
C ALA A 862 55.98 1.56 -19.15
N ILE A 863 55.20 1.44 -18.08
CA ILE A 863 54.03 2.26 -17.80
C ILE A 863 54.07 2.64 -16.31
N GLY A 864 53.93 3.93 -16.01
CA GLY A 864 53.68 4.44 -14.67
C GLY A 864 52.27 5.02 -14.60
N THR A 865 51.58 4.77 -13.49
CA THR A 865 50.15 5.03 -13.35
C THR A 865 49.85 5.78 -12.05
N PHE A 866 48.91 6.71 -12.12
CA PHE A 866 48.30 7.39 -10.99
C PHE A 866 46.80 7.53 -11.24
N ALA A 867 45.94 7.12 -10.31
CA ALA A 867 44.49 7.22 -10.47
C ALA A 867 43.79 7.74 -9.21
N PHE A 868 42.65 8.39 -9.42
CA PHE A 868 41.67 8.70 -8.38
C PHE A 868 40.47 7.78 -8.58
N MET A 869 39.97 7.21 -7.50
CA MET A 869 38.83 6.30 -7.51
C MET A 869 37.81 6.78 -6.48
N SER A 870 36.53 6.75 -6.82
CA SER A 870 35.42 6.88 -5.87
C SER A 870 34.60 5.60 -5.88
N PHE A 871 34.07 5.28 -4.71
CA PHE A 871 33.30 4.09 -4.43
C PHE A 871 32.00 4.49 -3.75
N ASP A 872 30.89 3.97 -4.25
CA ASP A 872 29.57 4.12 -3.66
C ASP A 872 29.02 2.71 -3.42
N ARG A 873 28.49 2.44 -2.23
CA ARG A 873 27.96 1.13 -1.86
C ARG A 873 26.60 1.24 -1.19
N THR A 874 25.66 0.42 -1.66
CA THR A 874 24.39 0.16 -0.99
C THR A 874 24.26 -1.32 -0.69
N ARG A 875 23.99 -1.70 0.57
CA ARG A 875 23.79 -3.10 0.96
C ARG A 875 22.59 -3.26 1.89
N LEU A 876 21.97 -4.44 1.85
CA LEU A 876 20.78 -4.78 2.65
C LEU A 876 21.11 -5.85 3.70
N ILE A 877 20.69 -5.60 4.95
CA ILE A 877 20.56 -6.63 5.98
C ILE A 877 19.08 -7.02 6.02
N GLU A 878 18.77 -8.27 5.66
CA GLU A 878 17.41 -8.78 5.59
C GLU A 878 17.34 -10.19 6.17
N PHE A 879 16.64 -10.31 7.30
CA PHE A 879 16.30 -11.59 7.93
C PHE A 879 15.12 -11.42 8.90
N ASP A 880 14.28 -12.44 9.01
CA ASP A 880 13.02 -12.41 9.76
C ASP A 880 12.18 -11.17 9.41
N ASP A 881 11.77 -10.38 10.40
CA ASP A 881 11.02 -9.13 10.21
C ASP A 881 11.93 -7.88 10.09
N LEU A 882 13.26 -8.06 10.09
CA LEU A 882 14.24 -6.97 9.97
C LEU A 882 14.63 -6.74 8.50
N SER A 883 14.51 -5.50 8.06
CA SER A 883 15.05 -5.03 6.78
C SER A 883 15.74 -3.68 6.99
N ARG A 884 17.05 -3.62 6.71
CA ARG A 884 17.87 -2.41 6.92
C ARG A 884 18.81 -2.18 5.75
N GLU A 885 18.67 -1.03 5.12
CA GLU A 885 19.57 -0.60 4.05
C GLU A 885 20.70 0.24 4.64
N LEU A 886 21.92 0.01 4.16
CA LEU A 886 23.13 0.75 4.52
C LEU A 886 23.78 1.34 3.26
N GLU A 887 24.03 2.63 3.30
CA GLU A 887 24.71 3.39 2.25
C GLU A 887 26.09 3.86 2.74
N SER A 888 27.09 3.85 1.85
CA SER A 888 28.41 4.41 2.15
C SER A 888 29.08 4.93 0.89
N ASP A 889 29.86 6.01 1.05
CA ASP A 889 30.72 6.56 0.00
C ASP A 889 32.15 6.71 0.53
N TRP A 890 33.15 6.45 -0.32
CA TRP A 890 34.55 6.73 0.00
C TRP A 890 35.44 6.90 -1.23
N ASN A 891 36.65 7.40 -1.01
CA ASN A 891 37.61 7.69 -2.08
C ASN A 891 38.90 6.91 -1.90
N ALA A 892 39.64 6.75 -3.00
CA ALA A 892 40.97 6.16 -2.98
C ALA A 892 41.91 6.76 -4.01
N THR A 893 43.20 6.63 -3.73
CA THR A 893 44.28 6.98 -4.65
C THR A 893 45.07 5.73 -5.03
N GLN A 894 45.23 5.51 -6.34
CA GLN A 894 46.00 4.39 -6.88
C GLN A 894 47.37 4.85 -7.41
N PHE A 895 48.42 4.11 -7.06
CA PHE A 895 49.74 4.19 -7.69
C PHE A 895 50.08 2.86 -8.34
N GLY A 896 50.43 2.89 -9.62
CA GLY A 896 50.72 1.69 -10.39
C GLY A 896 52.01 1.77 -11.21
N ALA A 897 52.61 0.62 -11.47
CA ALA A 897 53.72 0.48 -12.40
C ALA A 897 53.67 -0.88 -13.09
N SER A 898 53.74 -0.89 -14.42
CA SER A 898 53.80 -2.13 -15.20
C SER A 898 54.98 -2.09 -16.17
N ALA A 899 55.57 -3.26 -16.42
CA ALA A 899 56.62 -3.39 -17.42
C ALA A 899 56.56 -4.73 -18.14
N GLN A 900 56.95 -4.74 -19.40
CA GLN A 900 57.05 -5.94 -20.22
C GLN A 900 58.37 -5.94 -20.99
N ALA A 901 59.08 -7.06 -21.00
CA ALA A 901 60.30 -7.23 -21.79
C ALA A 901 60.27 -8.56 -22.53
N GLY A 902 60.69 -8.56 -23.79
CA GLY A 902 60.58 -9.76 -24.60
C GLY A 902 61.36 -9.73 -25.90
N TYR A 903 61.16 -10.79 -26.68
CA TYR A 903 61.75 -10.95 -28.00
C TYR A 903 60.68 -11.37 -29.00
N ARG A 904 60.70 -10.74 -30.18
CA ARG A 904 59.85 -11.05 -31.32
C ARG A 904 60.66 -11.71 -32.43
N MET A 905 60.40 -13.00 -32.65
CA MET A 905 60.89 -13.76 -33.78
C MET A 905 59.97 -13.57 -34.98
N LYS A 906 60.54 -13.30 -36.17
CA LYS A 906 59.78 -13.22 -37.43
C LYS A 906 60.21 -14.34 -38.38
N PHE A 907 59.24 -15.00 -39.00
CA PHE A 907 59.47 -16.04 -40.00
C PHE A 907 58.43 -15.94 -41.13
N GLY A 908 58.78 -15.17 -42.16
CA GLY A 908 57.87 -14.88 -43.28
C GLY A 908 56.74 -13.97 -42.85
N ARG A 909 55.49 -14.42 -43.03
CA ARG A 909 54.29 -13.66 -42.64
C ARG A 909 53.95 -13.77 -41.16
N TYR A 910 54.62 -14.64 -40.41
CA TYR A 910 54.32 -14.94 -39.01
C TYR A 910 55.28 -14.25 -38.05
N GLY A 911 54.77 -13.80 -36.91
CA GLY A 911 55.54 -13.27 -35.79
C GLY A 911 55.23 -14.04 -34.51
N LEU A 912 56.26 -14.57 -33.85
CA LEU A 912 56.16 -15.17 -32.51
C LEU A 912 56.82 -14.23 -31.50
N THR A 913 56.06 -13.78 -30.51
CA THR A 913 56.53 -12.92 -29.41
C THR A 913 56.50 -13.70 -28.11
N ALA A 914 57.63 -13.74 -27.41
CA ALA A 914 57.74 -14.24 -26.05
C ALA A 914 58.18 -13.09 -25.13
N ALA A 915 57.46 -12.89 -24.03
CA ALA A 915 57.71 -11.75 -23.14
C ALA A 915 57.37 -12.07 -21.68
N GLY A 916 58.22 -11.60 -20.76
CA GLY A 916 57.91 -11.53 -19.33
C GLY A 916 57.26 -10.20 -18.99
N ASN A 917 56.34 -10.21 -18.03
CA ASN A 917 55.62 -9.03 -17.57
C ASN A 917 55.61 -8.96 -16.04
N ILE A 918 55.52 -7.74 -15.52
CA ILE A 918 55.32 -7.45 -14.11
C ILE A 918 54.29 -6.32 -13.97
N ASN A 919 53.49 -6.37 -12.92
CA ASN A 919 52.46 -5.41 -12.61
C ASN A 919 52.43 -5.13 -11.10
N TYR A 920 52.62 -3.87 -10.72
CA TYR A 920 52.55 -3.42 -9.32
C TYR A 920 51.43 -2.41 -9.16
N VAL A 921 50.62 -2.58 -8.12
CA VAL A 921 49.56 -1.66 -7.72
C VAL A 921 49.64 -1.45 -6.21
N LYS A 922 49.50 -0.19 -5.80
CA LYS A 922 49.21 0.22 -4.43
C LYS A 922 47.93 1.05 -4.46
N LEU A 923 46.97 0.70 -3.62
CA LEU A 923 45.74 1.44 -3.37
C LEU A 923 45.78 2.01 -1.95
N ASP A 924 45.41 3.27 -1.82
CA ASP A 924 45.34 4.02 -0.56
C ASP A 924 43.89 4.52 -0.44
N GLU A 925 43.09 3.88 0.42
CA GLU A 925 41.65 4.13 0.59
C GLU A 925 41.41 4.98 1.84
N ASP A 926 40.57 6.01 1.71
CA ASP A 926 40.10 6.79 2.85
C ASP A 926 39.12 5.95 3.71
N GLY A 927 39.06 6.23 5.01
CA GLY A 927 38.05 5.63 5.89
C GLY A 927 36.66 6.23 5.66
N TYR A 928 35.61 5.50 6.02
CA TYR A 928 34.22 5.87 5.77
C TYR A 928 33.28 5.44 6.89
N THR A 929 32.04 5.91 6.82
CA THR A 929 30.97 5.54 7.75
C THR A 929 29.73 5.17 6.98
N GLU A 930 29.13 4.03 7.30
CA GLU A 930 27.87 3.60 6.74
C GLU A 930 26.70 4.35 7.40
N VAL A 931 25.78 4.82 6.57
CA VAL A 931 24.52 5.45 6.97
C VAL A 931 23.42 4.41 6.81
N ALA A 932 22.71 4.11 7.91
CA ALA A 932 21.64 3.12 7.90
C ALA A 932 20.26 3.78 7.92
N THR A 933 19.27 3.16 7.29
CA THR A 933 17.85 3.60 7.34
C THR A 933 17.26 3.55 8.76
N SER A 934 17.73 2.61 9.58
CA SER A 934 17.46 2.50 11.01
C SER A 934 18.71 2.04 11.78
N GLY A 935 18.78 2.32 13.09
CA GLY A 935 19.89 1.87 13.94
C GLY A 935 21.25 2.47 13.55
N SER A 936 22.30 1.64 13.55
CA SER A 936 23.67 2.06 13.23
C SER A 936 24.37 1.14 12.21
N GLY A 937 25.22 1.73 11.37
CA GLY A 937 26.17 1.02 10.50
C GLY A 937 27.59 0.96 11.08
N PHE A 938 28.57 0.63 10.24
CA PHE A 938 29.99 0.63 10.61
C PHE A 938 30.70 1.95 10.32
N GLU A 939 31.68 2.29 11.17
CA GLU A 939 32.79 3.17 10.83
C GLU A 939 34.01 2.29 10.49
N VAL A 940 34.52 2.46 9.27
CA VAL A 940 35.63 1.69 8.69
C VAL A 940 36.84 2.62 8.55
N ASP A 941 37.98 2.21 9.10
CA ASP A 941 39.21 3.01 9.09
C ASP A 941 39.88 3.01 7.68
N ASP A 942 40.79 3.97 7.46
CA ASP A 942 41.61 4.00 6.24
C ASP A 942 42.45 2.73 6.06
N ARG A 943 42.62 2.28 4.82
CA ARG A 943 43.39 1.06 4.52
C ARG A 943 44.26 1.17 3.28
N LYS A 944 45.32 0.36 3.26
CA LYS A 944 46.32 0.34 2.20
C LYS A 944 46.53 -1.07 1.70
N THR A 945 46.37 -1.25 0.39
CA THR A 945 46.40 -2.56 -0.22
C THR A 945 47.40 -2.60 -1.37
N THR A 946 48.14 -3.70 -1.51
CA THR A 946 49.11 -3.88 -2.58
C THR A 946 48.86 -5.14 -3.41
N SER A 947 49.30 -5.09 -4.66
CA SER A 947 49.35 -6.22 -5.58
C SER A 947 50.67 -6.15 -6.35
N PHE A 948 51.38 -7.26 -6.45
CA PHE A 948 52.58 -7.40 -7.26
C PHE A 948 52.51 -8.69 -8.06
N ARG A 949 52.04 -8.58 -9.31
CA ARG A 949 51.86 -9.71 -10.21
C ARG A 949 53.03 -9.85 -11.16
N ALA A 950 53.47 -11.06 -11.45
CA ALA A 950 54.52 -11.33 -12.43
C ALA A 950 54.18 -12.54 -13.29
N GLY A 951 54.67 -12.56 -14.52
CA GLY A 951 54.41 -13.70 -15.38
C GLY A 951 55.02 -13.62 -16.77
N ALA A 952 54.48 -14.45 -17.67
CA ALA A 952 54.96 -14.57 -19.04
C ALA A 952 53.82 -14.73 -20.04
N THR A 953 54.05 -14.25 -21.26
CA THR A 953 53.11 -14.28 -22.38
C THR A 953 53.79 -14.75 -23.66
N LEU A 954 53.07 -15.54 -24.44
CA LEU A 954 53.40 -15.96 -25.79
C LEU A 954 52.30 -15.50 -26.74
N ALA A 955 52.68 -14.84 -27.83
CA ALA A 955 51.75 -14.39 -28.87
C ALA A 955 52.23 -14.79 -30.26
N LEU A 956 51.34 -15.33 -31.08
CA LEU A 956 51.55 -15.65 -32.49
C LEU A 956 50.63 -14.80 -33.36
N ASP A 957 51.21 -14.04 -34.28
CA ASP A 957 50.47 -13.26 -35.26
C ASP A 957 50.86 -13.60 -36.71
N ALA A 958 49.99 -13.23 -37.64
CA ALA A 958 50.22 -13.40 -39.07
C ALA A 958 49.78 -12.16 -39.85
N LEU A 959 50.64 -11.59 -40.69
CA LEU A 959 50.33 -10.39 -41.48
C LEU A 959 49.88 -10.75 -42.90
N PHE A 960 48.67 -10.32 -43.27
CA PHE A 960 48.08 -10.49 -44.60
C PHE A 960 47.93 -9.14 -45.29
N ALA A 961 48.54 -8.95 -46.46
CA ALA A 961 48.33 -7.76 -47.29
C ALA A 961 47.14 -7.98 -48.24
N MET A 962 46.16 -7.06 -48.21
CA MET A 962 44.99 -7.05 -49.10
C MET A 962 45.04 -5.80 -49.99
N GLY A 963 45.61 -5.94 -51.19
CA GLY A 963 45.88 -4.81 -52.07
C GLY A 963 47.08 -3.97 -51.59
N ASP A 964 47.14 -2.71 -52.02
CA ASP A 964 48.26 -1.80 -51.72
C ASP A 964 48.09 -1.08 -50.36
N ASP A 965 46.85 -0.88 -49.90
CA ASP A 965 46.53 0.06 -48.81
C ASP A 965 46.06 -0.59 -47.49
N LEU A 966 45.67 -1.88 -47.49
CA LEU A 966 45.12 -2.57 -46.32
C LEU A 966 45.97 -3.79 -45.92
N LYS A 967 46.30 -3.91 -44.63
CA LYS A 967 46.88 -5.12 -44.05
C LYS A 967 46.05 -5.59 -42.86
N ILE A 968 45.93 -6.91 -42.69
CA ILE A 968 45.17 -7.55 -41.62
C ILE A 968 46.13 -8.42 -40.81
N MET A 969 46.05 -8.35 -39.48
CA MET A 969 46.92 -9.09 -38.56
C MET A 969 46.10 -9.76 -37.45
N PRO A 970 45.62 -11.00 -37.65
CA PRO A 970 45.13 -11.84 -36.57
C PRO A 970 46.28 -12.22 -35.61
N THR A 971 45.95 -12.31 -34.33
CA THR A 971 46.85 -12.69 -33.23
C THR A 971 46.14 -13.67 -32.31
N ILE A 972 46.86 -14.69 -31.85
CA ILE A 972 46.48 -15.54 -30.71
C ILE A 972 47.55 -15.42 -29.64
N ARG A 973 47.14 -15.35 -28.37
CA ARG A 973 48.06 -15.23 -27.23
C ARG A 973 47.64 -16.15 -26.08
N ALA A 974 48.65 -16.58 -25.34
CA ALA A 974 48.49 -17.32 -24.10
C ALA A 974 49.50 -16.79 -23.08
N GLY A 975 49.15 -16.81 -21.80
CA GLY A 975 50.01 -16.34 -20.73
C GLY A 975 49.71 -17.00 -19.40
N TYR A 976 50.57 -16.72 -18.44
CA TYR A 976 50.43 -17.11 -17.05
C TYR A 976 50.92 -15.94 -16.19
N LEU A 977 50.15 -15.59 -15.15
CA LEU A 977 50.49 -14.60 -14.13
C LEU A 977 50.37 -15.24 -12.75
N THR A 978 51.19 -14.79 -11.82
CA THR A 978 51.07 -15.15 -10.39
C THR A 978 51.14 -13.89 -9.54
N GLU A 979 50.34 -13.83 -8.48
CA GLU A 979 50.41 -12.80 -7.44
C GLU A 979 51.56 -13.14 -6.48
N LEU A 980 52.47 -12.19 -6.30
CA LEU A 980 53.66 -12.39 -5.45
C LEU A 980 53.52 -11.67 -4.09
N SER A 981 52.43 -10.91 -3.90
CA SER A 981 52.09 -10.26 -2.64
C SER A 981 51.20 -11.18 -1.81
N ASP A 982 51.71 -11.66 -0.68
CA ASP A 982 51.03 -12.61 0.23
C ASP A 982 50.45 -11.91 1.47
N ASP A 983 50.32 -10.58 1.42
CA ASP A 983 49.78 -9.77 2.52
C ASP A 983 48.24 -9.81 2.48
N GLU A 984 47.60 -10.39 3.50
CA GLU A 984 46.14 -10.35 3.68
C GLU A 984 45.64 -8.89 3.74
N ILE A 985 44.43 -8.65 3.23
CA ILE A 985 43.80 -7.33 3.32
C ILE A 985 43.23 -7.18 4.73
N GLU A 986 43.72 -6.17 5.46
CA GLU A 986 43.28 -5.84 6.82
C GLU A 986 42.21 -4.74 6.77
N THR A 987 40.99 -5.05 7.20
CA THR A 987 39.89 -4.09 7.35
C THR A 987 39.58 -3.91 8.83
N ARG A 988 39.76 -2.68 9.34
CA ARG A 988 39.45 -2.31 10.72
C ARG A 988 38.13 -1.56 10.75
N ALA A 989 37.18 -2.07 11.54
CA ALA A 989 35.85 -1.49 11.66
C ALA A 989 35.37 -1.43 13.12
N ARG A 990 34.37 -0.59 13.38
CA ARG A 990 33.63 -0.48 14.65
C ARG A 990 32.19 -0.06 14.37
N PHE A 991 31.25 -0.40 15.24
CA PHE A 991 29.88 0.10 15.12
C PHE A 991 29.86 1.61 15.35
N ALA A 992 29.14 2.35 14.51
CA ALA A 992 29.00 3.80 14.61
C ALA A 992 28.30 4.23 15.91
N ALA A 993 27.44 3.37 16.48
CA ALA A 993 26.83 3.57 17.80
C ALA A 993 27.83 3.48 18.98
N GLY A 994 29.05 2.98 18.74
CA GLY A 994 30.10 2.78 19.73
C GLY A 994 30.50 1.32 19.90
N GLY A 995 31.66 1.08 20.53
CA GLY A 995 32.23 -0.26 20.75
C GLY A 995 33.74 -0.30 20.49
N ASP A 996 34.33 -1.47 20.72
CA ASP A 996 35.74 -1.70 20.41
C ASP A 996 35.93 -1.97 18.90
N SER A 997 37.02 -1.46 18.32
CA SER A 997 37.36 -1.79 16.93
C SER A 997 37.79 -3.25 16.81
N PHE A 998 37.41 -3.89 15.72
CA PHE A 998 37.88 -5.23 15.34
C PHE A 998 38.61 -5.21 14.00
N LEU A 999 39.36 -6.28 13.76
CA LEU A 999 40.14 -6.48 12.55
C LEU A 999 39.58 -7.70 11.82
N SER A 1000 39.09 -7.49 10.60
CA SER A 1000 38.81 -8.55 9.64
C SER A 1000 40.01 -8.69 8.71
N THR A 1001 40.42 -9.92 8.41
CA THR A 1001 41.44 -10.19 7.39
C THR A 1001 40.85 -10.98 6.23
N THR A 1002 41.21 -10.58 5.02
CA THR A 1002 40.70 -11.15 3.77
C THR A 1002 41.88 -11.73 2.98
N PRO A 1003 41.85 -13.03 2.62
CA PRO A 1003 42.85 -13.62 1.74
C PRO A 1003 42.91 -12.90 0.38
N VAL A 1004 44.10 -12.88 -0.22
CA VAL A 1004 44.30 -12.27 -1.54
C VAL A 1004 43.90 -13.23 -2.65
N ALA A 1005 43.00 -12.80 -3.54
CA ALA A 1005 42.67 -13.53 -4.77
C ALA A 1005 43.72 -13.33 -5.88
N LEU A 1006 43.67 -14.20 -6.92
CA LEU A 1006 44.51 -14.21 -8.13
C LEU A 1006 45.92 -14.81 -7.98
N ASP A 1007 46.11 -15.78 -7.08
CA ASP A 1007 47.41 -16.42 -6.79
C ASP A 1007 48.09 -16.99 -8.05
N ASP A 1008 47.36 -17.79 -8.84
CA ASP A 1008 47.81 -18.38 -10.10
C ASP A 1008 46.76 -18.23 -11.20
N THR A 1009 47.05 -17.45 -12.26
CA THR A 1009 46.12 -17.24 -13.36
C THR A 1009 46.68 -17.62 -14.72
N VAL A 1010 45.80 -18.15 -15.59
CA VAL A 1010 46.08 -18.44 -17.00
C VAL A 1010 45.33 -17.44 -17.87
N ILE A 1011 46.02 -16.89 -18.86
CA ILE A 1011 45.47 -15.94 -19.82
C ILE A 1011 45.38 -16.59 -21.20
N GLY A 1012 44.24 -16.44 -21.87
CA GLY A 1012 44.05 -16.80 -23.28
C GLY A 1012 43.40 -15.66 -24.03
N GLY A 1013 43.91 -15.31 -25.21
CA GLY A 1013 43.38 -14.16 -25.94
C GLY A 1013 43.52 -14.27 -27.45
N VAL A 1014 42.65 -13.52 -28.14
CA VAL A 1014 42.69 -13.33 -29.59
C VAL A 1014 42.64 -11.84 -29.91
N GLY A 1015 43.14 -11.49 -31.08
CA GLY A 1015 43.12 -10.11 -31.56
C GLY A 1015 43.12 -10.04 -33.08
N LEU A 1016 42.59 -8.95 -33.62
CA LEU A 1016 42.56 -8.67 -35.05
C LEU A 1016 42.86 -7.19 -35.28
N VAL A 1017 43.91 -6.90 -36.05
CA VAL A 1017 44.30 -5.52 -36.39
C VAL A 1017 44.15 -5.26 -37.88
N PHE A 1018 43.46 -4.19 -38.24
CA PHE A 1018 43.40 -3.62 -39.58
C PHE A 1018 44.34 -2.42 -39.64
N LEU A 1019 45.31 -2.46 -40.56
CA LEU A 1019 46.37 -1.46 -40.71
C LEU A 1019 46.21 -0.78 -42.08
N THR A 1020 46.08 0.54 -42.06
CA THR A 1020 46.20 1.41 -43.26
C THR A 1020 47.30 2.45 -43.04
N ASP A 1021 47.57 3.27 -44.06
CA ASP A 1021 48.59 4.31 -43.97
C ASP A 1021 48.28 5.38 -42.92
N SER A 1022 47.00 5.67 -42.65
CA SER A 1022 46.58 6.75 -41.74
C SER A 1022 45.75 6.28 -40.54
N ILE A 1023 45.02 5.17 -40.66
CA ILE A 1023 44.13 4.65 -39.63
C ILE A 1023 44.46 3.19 -39.32
N ASN A 1024 44.58 2.86 -38.02
CA ASN A 1024 44.59 1.47 -37.56
C ASN A 1024 43.35 1.22 -36.69
N VAL A 1025 42.69 0.07 -36.89
CA VAL A 1025 41.59 -0.39 -36.04
C VAL A 1025 41.94 -1.75 -35.48
N SER A 1026 41.78 -1.97 -34.17
CA SER A 1026 42.01 -3.29 -33.55
C SER A 1026 40.86 -3.74 -32.65
N PHE A 1027 40.57 -5.04 -32.73
CA PHE A 1027 39.60 -5.75 -31.90
C PHE A 1027 40.34 -6.78 -31.08
N ASN A 1028 40.07 -6.87 -29.78
CA ASN A 1028 40.71 -7.84 -28.91
C ASN A 1028 39.73 -8.45 -27.92
N TYR A 1029 40.02 -9.69 -27.58
CA TYR A 1029 39.33 -10.42 -26.52
C TYR A 1029 40.38 -11.20 -25.71
N ASP A 1030 40.35 -11.06 -24.39
CA ASP A 1030 41.15 -11.80 -23.42
C ASP A 1030 40.24 -12.49 -22.41
N GLN A 1031 40.64 -13.68 -21.99
CA GLN A 1031 40.09 -14.37 -20.83
C GLN A 1031 41.23 -14.61 -19.84
N GLU A 1032 40.98 -14.31 -18.57
CA GLU A 1032 41.85 -14.66 -17.45
C GLU A 1032 41.09 -15.61 -16.52
N ARG A 1033 41.79 -16.62 -15.98
CA ARG A 1033 41.17 -17.64 -15.13
C ARG A 1033 42.11 -18.11 -14.03
N ALA A 1034 41.59 -18.16 -12.79
CA ALA A 1034 42.19 -18.80 -11.62
C ALA A 1034 41.31 -19.99 -11.15
N SER A 1035 41.58 -20.54 -9.96
CA SER A 1035 40.75 -21.59 -9.32
C SER A 1035 39.34 -21.13 -8.99
N ASP A 1036 39.20 -19.85 -8.65
CA ASP A 1036 38.07 -19.23 -7.95
C ASP A 1036 37.70 -17.88 -8.61
N PHE A 1037 38.25 -17.62 -9.79
CA PHE A 1037 38.11 -16.36 -10.51
C PHE A 1037 38.09 -16.58 -12.02
N ILE A 1038 37.24 -15.84 -12.72
CA ILE A 1038 37.23 -15.76 -14.18
C ILE A 1038 36.87 -14.36 -14.65
N SER A 1039 37.57 -13.87 -15.68
CA SER A 1039 37.21 -12.62 -16.33
C SER A 1039 37.37 -12.64 -17.84
N HIS A 1040 36.66 -11.70 -18.46
CA HIS A 1040 36.59 -11.51 -19.90
C HIS A 1040 36.79 -10.02 -20.22
N THR A 1041 37.80 -9.69 -21.01
CA THR A 1041 38.07 -8.32 -21.47
C THR A 1041 37.87 -8.22 -22.97
N GLY A 1042 37.01 -7.30 -23.42
CA GLY A 1042 36.83 -6.94 -24.83
C GLY A 1042 37.30 -5.51 -25.10
N SER A 1043 37.97 -5.26 -26.24
CA SER A 1043 38.35 -3.90 -26.59
C SER A 1043 38.32 -3.57 -28.08
N LEU A 1044 38.02 -2.30 -28.38
CA LEU A 1044 38.05 -1.70 -29.71
C LEU A 1044 38.91 -0.43 -29.72
N THR A 1045 39.99 -0.42 -30.49
CA THR A 1045 40.90 0.72 -30.59
C THR A 1045 40.85 1.34 -31.99
N VAL A 1046 40.81 2.67 -32.06
CA VAL A 1046 41.02 3.43 -33.29
C VAL A 1046 42.22 4.37 -33.13
N ARG A 1047 43.15 4.30 -34.07
CA ARG A 1047 44.38 5.11 -34.07
C ARG A 1047 44.49 5.91 -35.35
N ILE A 1048 44.84 7.19 -35.20
CA ILE A 1048 45.08 8.11 -36.31
C ILE A 1048 46.54 8.57 -36.27
N LYS A 1049 47.23 8.49 -37.42
CA LYS A 1049 48.62 8.93 -37.60
C LYS A 1049 48.63 10.28 -38.35
N PHE A 1050 49.26 11.30 -37.78
CA PHE A 1050 49.36 12.66 -38.35
C PHE A 1050 50.75 12.99 -38.90
#